data_AF-A0A2W0ERT5-F1
#
_entry.id   AF-A0A2W0ERT5-F1
#
_cell.length_a   1.000
_cell.length_b   1.000
_cell.length_c   1.000
_cell.angle_alpha   90.00
_cell.angle_beta   90.00
_cell.angle_gamma   90.00
#
_symmetry.space_group_name_H-M   'P 1'
#
loop_
_entity.id
_entity.type
_entity.pdbx_description
1 polymer ?
#
loop_
_entity_poly.entity_id
_entity_poly.type
_entity_poly.pdbx_seq_one_letter_code
_entity_poly.pdbx_strand_id
1 'polypeptide(L)'
;MHAERADRSAALKIEKKELETHTSTIKTAFTKVHAEREKFESKMEKLVRAFNNLEVASPAGKDQAAGEYEVEHKETRAAHVAFEVAVRRLKLCLDNAKPVRQRFIEALNHVREIDPDTTHEDDLRKALIDAATLQMLLNSILCKQGRDLQITSRGESIGKLLSRKKIEMDRGESAANEELMGLQKKELDKLTELSVGTIQLETMLEEIPRLTTSHAHEKTLKMVSNFLDSNSLKLDMLHRYKNLIPNHHSPVADLTELTFLKKIVGNELNYAVKAHIEMRINRGNPSENRISTYENAFKQYESYAHAIRSLKEMGSTQIRVEYQEPFQQCLEEARVIAEKDLAAAIREVEEVMVLPRSSLPLRRNPQETRNFKLHNKGALAKKTEVRQSKVEGESIENRVPQSGEIINTLQESPQVSDYTEIEQRLTAAQKPVLLSATSIIAAGKKLLLERTRFEAMIQREIGQLKDPSLREEKRPAEWNTLLEQLAEKLDSIIAQLDLVESANRETSAAIKAFRTEAQSLRHAGLEHRNAGYKRQAPTAEKVLALWQSAELSIEPLKNRQATNARDFLTEFAIRDKHTNEVLWYAHFHYTNSTDPDLAYTAAHLKRADQRFIGFKAQLKQALEDRQVVRIWRSKVPTEMAGELFFKTA
;
A
#
# COMPACT_ATOMS: atom_id res chain seq x y z
N MET A 1 -54.61 -15.85 -6.42
CA MET A 1 -54.46 -14.43 -6.06
C MET A 1 -54.90 -14.09 -4.63
N HIS A 2 -56.19 -14.07 -4.26
CA HIS A 2 -56.55 -13.67 -2.88
C HIS A 2 -56.08 -14.64 -1.78
N ALA A 3 -56.24 -15.96 -1.97
CA ALA A 3 -55.73 -16.96 -1.02
C ALA A 3 -54.19 -16.92 -0.93
N GLU A 4 -53.53 -16.89 -2.07
CA GLU A 4 -52.06 -16.78 -2.17
C GLU A 4 -51.50 -15.50 -1.51
N ARG A 5 -52.18 -14.35 -1.64
CA ARG A 5 -51.81 -13.11 -0.95
C ARG A 5 -51.97 -13.23 0.57
N ALA A 6 -53.03 -13.89 1.03
CA ALA A 6 -53.25 -14.13 2.46
C ALA A 6 -52.18 -15.06 3.05
N ASP A 7 -51.82 -16.13 2.34
CA ASP A 7 -50.80 -17.10 2.77
C ASP A 7 -49.41 -16.47 2.85
N ARG A 8 -48.99 -15.72 1.82
CA ARG A 8 -47.69 -15.01 1.83
C ARG A 8 -47.65 -13.91 2.91
N SER A 9 -48.75 -13.20 3.16
CA SER A 9 -48.85 -12.20 4.23
C SER A 9 -48.78 -12.83 5.63
N ALA A 10 -49.36 -14.02 5.81
CA ALA A 10 -49.27 -14.77 7.06
C ALA A 10 -47.82 -15.24 7.33
N ALA A 11 -47.13 -15.76 6.31
CA ALA A 11 -45.71 -16.13 6.40
C ALA A 11 -44.84 -14.92 6.77
N LEU A 12 -45.06 -13.76 6.14
CA LEU A 12 -44.33 -12.53 6.46
C LEU A 12 -44.47 -12.11 7.94
N LYS A 13 -45.67 -12.24 8.52
CA LYS A 13 -45.90 -11.93 9.94
C LYS A 13 -45.16 -12.86 10.89
N ILE A 14 -45.02 -14.13 10.53
CA ILE A 14 -44.27 -15.12 11.33
C ILE A 14 -42.78 -14.74 11.35
N GLU A 15 -42.18 -14.51 10.18
CA GLU A 15 -40.77 -14.15 10.07
C GLU A 15 -40.47 -12.80 10.78
N LYS A 16 -41.38 -11.82 10.67
CA LYS A 16 -41.26 -10.53 11.37
C LYS A 16 -41.18 -10.70 12.89
N LYS A 17 -42.06 -11.53 13.47
CA LYS A 17 -42.10 -11.79 14.91
C LYS A 17 -40.85 -12.53 15.41
N GLU A 18 -40.34 -13.47 14.61
CA GLU A 18 -39.10 -14.17 14.92
C GLU A 18 -37.90 -13.20 14.89
N LEU A 19 -37.85 -12.30 13.90
CA LEU A 19 -36.80 -11.28 13.78
C LEU A 19 -36.84 -10.26 14.94
N GLU A 20 -38.02 -9.85 15.40
CA GLU A 20 -38.19 -8.97 16.57
C GLU A 20 -37.61 -9.58 17.85
N THR A 21 -37.77 -10.89 18.03
CA THR A 21 -37.22 -11.63 19.18
C THR A 21 -35.68 -11.62 19.16
N HIS A 22 -35.10 -11.85 17.99
CA HIS A 22 -33.64 -11.75 17.79
C HIS A 22 -33.12 -10.33 18.02
N THR A 23 -33.86 -9.32 17.54
CA THR A 23 -33.51 -7.91 17.69
C THR A 23 -33.40 -7.50 19.17
N SER A 24 -34.33 -7.93 20.02
CA SER A 24 -34.28 -7.70 21.47
C SER A 24 -33.04 -8.34 22.11
N THR A 25 -32.70 -9.56 21.68
CA THR A 25 -31.52 -10.28 22.17
C THR A 25 -30.22 -9.59 21.76
N ILE A 26 -30.13 -9.14 20.50
CA ILE A 26 -28.98 -8.38 19.97
C ILE A 26 -28.81 -7.07 20.75
N LYS A 27 -29.90 -6.32 20.99
CA LYS A 27 -29.85 -5.08 21.77
C LYS A 27 -29.29 -5.29 23.16
N THR A 28 -29.72 -6.35 23.85
CA THR A 28 -29.22 -6.71 25.18
C THR A 28 -27.72 -7.06 25.15
N ALA A 29 -27.30 -7.86 24.16
CA ALA A 29 -25.90 -8.21 23.98
C ALA A 29 -25.03 -6.97 23.68
N PHE A 30 -25.53 -6.05 22.86
CA PHE A 30 -24.83 -4.80 22.54
C PHE A 30 -24.64 -3.90 23.77
N THR A 31 -25.69 -3.70 24.58
CA THR A 31 -25.58 -2.95 25.85
C THR A 31 -24.54 -3.58 26.78
N LYS A 32 -24.48 -4.92 26.84
CA LYS A 32 -23.47 -5.63 27.63
C LYS A 32 -22.05 -5.40 27.11
N VAL A 33 -21.84 -5.43 25.79
CA VAL A 33 -20.53 -5.12 25.19
C VAL A 33 -20.08 -3.71 25.55
N HIS A 34 -20.98 -2.72 25.48
CA HIS A 34 -20.65 -1.34 25.84
C HIS A 34 -20.22 -1.22 27.32
N ALA A 35 -20.99 -1.80 28.24
CA ALA A 35 -20.67 -1.74 29.66
C ALA A 35 -19.36 -2.45 30.02
N GLU A 36 -19.07 -3.61 29.41
CA GLU A 36 -17.80 -4.31 29.66
C GLU A 36 -16.60 -3.60 28.98
N ARG A 37 -16.84 -2.90 27.86
CA ARG A 37 -15.83 -2.07 27.20
C ARG A 37 -15.36 -0.93 28.08
N GLU A 38 -16.28 -0.14 28.65
CA GLU A 38 -15.95 0.99 29.53
C GLU A 38 -15.12 0.53 30.74
N LYS A 39 -15.49 -0.61 31.34
CA LYS A 39 -14.73 -1.21 32.44
C LYS A 39 -13.32 -1.60 32.01
N PHE A 40 -13.19 -2.24 30.85
CA PHE A 40 -11.90 -2.65 30.31
C PHE A 40 -10.99 -1.45 30.02
N GLU A 41 -11.50 -0.40 29.38
CA GLU A 41 -10.75 0.84 29.11
C GLU A 41 -10.26 1.49 30.41
N SER A 42 -11.16 1.63 31.40
CA SER A 42 -10.81 2.18 32.72
C SER A 42 -9.70 1.37 33.42
N LYS A 43 -9.75 0.03 33.33
CA LYS A 43 -8.73 -0.84 33.91
C LYS A 43 -7.41 -0.77 33.14
N MET A 44 -7.45 -0.73 31.81
CA MET A 44 -6.26 -0.60 30.98
C MET A 44 -5.50 0.70 31.28
N GLU A 45 -6.19 1.83 31.45
CA GLU A 45 -5.56 3.10 31.84
C GLU A 45 -4.86 3.04 33.21
N LYS A 46 -5.42 2.28 34.15
CA LYS A 46 -4.80 2.06 35.46
C LYS A 46 -3.58 1.16 35.36
N LEU A 47 -3.67 0.08 34.57
CA LEU A 47 -2.53 -0.80 34.31
C LEU A 47 -1.36 -0.06 33.66
N VAL A 48 -1.61 0.76 32.64
CA VAL A 48 -0.55 1.57 32.00
C VAL A 48 0.13 2.50 33.01
N ARG A 49 -0.65 3.14 33.88
CA ARG A 49 -0.10 3.98 34.97
C ARG A 49 0.72 3.17 35.96
N ALA A 50 0.20 2.04 36.43
CA ALA A 50 0.91 1.17 37.37
C ALA A 50 2.21 0.61 36.77
N PHE A 51 2.20 0.22 35.49
CA PHE A 51 3.39 -0.21 34.75
C PHE A 51 4.44 0.91 34.68
N ASN A 52 4.03 2.13 34.32
CA ASN A 52 4.94 3.27 34.26
C ASN A 52 5.52 3.63 35.63
N ASN A 53 4.72 3.55 36.70
CA ASN A 53 5.18 3.79 38.07
C ASN A 53 6.20 2.74 38.51
N LEU A 54 5.97 1.47 38.17
CA LEU A 54 6.89 0.37 38.47
C LEU A 54 8.26 0.56 37.80
N GLU A 55 8.28 1.04 36.56
CA GLU A 55 9.52 1.30 35.81
C GLU A 55 10.39 2.41 36.41
N VAL A 56 9.77 3.42 37.02
CA VAL A 56 10.47 4.59 37.60
C VAL A 56 10.62 4.53 39.11
N ALA A 57 10.08 3.49 39.77
CA ALA A 57 10.10 3.36 41.21
C ALA A 57 11.55 3.29 41.76
N SER A 58 11.80 4.04 42.83
CA SER A 58 13.07 3.92 43.57
C SER A 58 13.17 2.55 44.24
N PRO A 59 14.38 2.09 44.63
CA PRO A 59 14.54 0.81 45.33
C PRO A 59 13.65 0.67 46.58
N ALA A 60 13.40 1.77 47.31
CA ALA A 60 12.56 1.76 48.51
C ALA A 60 11.05 1.69 48.20
N GLY A 61 10.61 2.14 47.03
CA GLY A 61 9.20 2.13 46.61
C GLY A 61 8.83 0.97 45.68
N LYS A 62 9.80 0.12 45.31
CA LYS A 62 9.62 -0.90 44.27
C LYS A 62 8.64 -1.99 44.68
N ASP A 63 8.64 -2.42 45.94
CA ASP A 63 7.72 -3.46 46.44
C ASP A 63 6.27 -2.97 46.45
N GLN A 64 6.04 -1.71 46.84
CA GLN A 64 4.71 -1.10 46.79
C GLN A 64 4.22 -0.98 45.34
N ALA A 65 5.05 -0.44 44.44
CA ALA A 65 4.72 -0.31 43.03
C ALA A 65 4.46 -1.67 42.36
N ALA A 66 5.19 -2.72 42.76
CA ALA A 66 4.97 -4.08 42.28
C ALA A 66 3.64 -4.65 42.78
N GLY A 67 3.27 -4.40 44.04
CA GLY A 67 1.97 -4.79 44.59
C GLY A 67 0.79 -4.12 43.86
N GLU A 68 0.88 -2.80 43.63
CA GLU A 68 -0.13 -2.04 42.87
C GLU A 68 -0.23 -2.55 41.43
N TYR A 69 0.90 -2.79 40.77
CA TYR A 69 0.96 -3.35 39.43
C TYR A 69 0.29 -4.73 39.33
N GLU A 70 0.57 -5.65 40.26
CA GLU A 70 -0.01 -7.00 40.22
C GLU A 70 -1.54 -6.99 40.38
N VAL A 71 -2.07 -6.09 41.22
CA VAL A 71 -3.52 -5.89 41.36
C VAL A 71 -4.13 -5.40 40.05
N GLU A 72 -3.61 -4.29 39.50
CA GLU A 72 -4.16 -3.71 38.27
C GLU A 72 -3.99 -4.63 37.05
N HIS A 73 -2.90 -5.40 36.99
CA HIS A 73 -2.66 -6.39 35.95
C HIS A 73 -3.71 -7.52 35.99
N LYS A 74 -3.98 -8.07 37.18
CA LYS A 74 -5.00 -9.12 37.37
C LYS A 74 -6.40 -8.61 37.05
N GLU A 75 -6.75 -7.42 37.53
CA GLU A 75 -8.08 -6.83 37.32
C GLU A 75 -8.31 -6.44 35.85
N THR A 76 -7.30 -5.91 35.17
CA THR A 76 -7.36 -5.61 33.73
C THR A 76 -7.53 -6.88 32.92
N ARG A 77 -6.81 -7.94 33.25
CA ARG A 77 -6.98 -9.25 32.60
C ARG A 77 -8.40 -9.77 32.75
N ALA A 78 -8.99 -9.67 33.94
CA ALA A 78 -10.37 -10.10 34.18
C ALA A 78 -11.38 -9.26 33.36
N ALA A 79 -11.21 -7.93 33.33
CA ALA A 79 -12.05 -7.03 32.55
C ALA A 79 -11.94 -7.30 31.04
N HIS A 80 -10.73 -7.57 30.53
CA HIS A 80 -10.49 -7.92 29.13
C HIS A 80 -11.23 -9.22 28.75
N VAL A 81 -11.13 -10.26 29.58
CA VAL A 81 -11.84 -11.53 29.36
C VAL A 81 -13.35 -11.31 29.34
N ALA A 82 -13.89 -10.52 30.26
CA ALA A 82 -15.33 -10.20 30.30
C ALA A 82 -15.79 -9.47 29.04
N PHE A 83 -15.00 -8.50 28.55
CA PHE A 83 -15.25 -7.79 27.30
C PHE A 83 -15.23 -8.73 26.09
N GLU A 84 -14.19 -9.57 25.95
CA GLU A 84 -14.11 -10.56 24.84
C GLU A 84 -15.28 -11.55 24.85
N VAL A 85 -15.71 -12.01 26.03
CA VAL A 85 -16.89 -12.89 26.16
C VAL A 85 -18.16 -12.18 25.71
N ALA A 86 -18.34 -10.91 26.09
CA ALA A 86 -19.49 -10.11 25.66
C ALA A 86 -19.50 -9.93 24.13
N VAL A 87 -18.34 -9.66 23.52
CA VAL A 87 -18.21 -9.53 22.05
C VAL A 87 -18.53 -10.84 21.34
N ARG A 88 -18.03 -11.98 21.84
CA ARG A 88 -18.37 -13.31 21.30
C ARG A 88 -19.87 -13.59 21.39
N ARG A 89 -20.52 -13.21 22.49
CA ARG A 89 -21.97 -13.36 22.65
C ARG A 89 -22.74 -12.50 21.65
N LEU A 90 -22.32 -11.25 21.43
CA LEU A 90 -22.92 -10.38 20.41
C LEU A 90 -22.80 -11.00 19.01
N LYS A 91 -21.61 -11.50 18.64
CA LYS A 91 -21.39 -12.18 17.35
C LYS A 91 -22.34 -13.37 17.18
N LEU A 92 -22.43 -14.24 18.19
CA LEU A 92 -23.36 -15.37 18.17
C LEU A 92 -24.83 -14.93 18.00
N CYS A 93 -25.26 -13.85 18.66
CA CYS A 93 -26.60 -13.30 18.49
C CYS A 93 -26.85 -12.78 17.07
N LEU A 94 -25.85 -12.14 16.45
CA LEU A 94 -25.91 -11.66 15.07
C LEU A 94 -25.95 -12.82 14.06
N ASP A 95 -25.14 -13.85 14.28
CA ASP A 95 -25.09 -15.05 13.44
C ASP A 95 -26.43 -15.81 13.47
N ASN A 96 -27.01 -15.98 14.66
CA ASN A 96 -28.33 -16.62 14.81
C ASN A 96 -29.46 -15.82 14.14
N ALA A 97 -29.37 -14.49 14.12
CA ALA A 97 -30.36 -13.63 13.48
C ALA A 97 -30.22 -13.59 11.94
N LYS A 98 -29.05 -13.95 11.40
CA LYS A 98 -28.76 -13.90 9.96
C LYS A 98 -29.73 -14.73 9.10
N PRO A 99 -29.98 -16.03 9.36
CA PRO A 99 -30.91 -16.81 8.55
C PRO A 99 -32.36 -16.34 8.66
N VAL A 100 -32.79 -15.90 9.85
CA VAL A 100 -34.15 -15.36 10.07
C VAL A 100 -34.37 -14.09 9.25
N ARG A 101 -33.37 -13.20 9.26
CA ARG A 101 -33.39 -11.97 8.47
C ARG A 101 -33.41 -12.25 6.96
N GLN A 102 -32.69 -13.26 6.50
CA GLN A 102 -32.73 -13.68 5.08
C GLN A 102 -34.13 -14.15 4.69
N ARG A 103 -34.75 -15.04 5.49
CA ARG A 103 -36.14 -15.47 5.25
C ARG A 103 -37.12 -14.30 5.27
N PHE A 104 -36.95 -13.35 6.18
CA PHE A 104 -37.78 -12.14 6.23
C PHE A 104 -37.65 -11.28 4.95
N ILE A 105 -36.42 -11.07 4.47
CA ILE A 105 -36.15 -10.35 3.21
C ILE A 105 -36.74 -11.09 2.00
N GLU A 106 -36.60 -12.42 1.94
CA GLU A 106 -37.17 -13.27 0.89
C GLU A 106 -38.70 -13.21 0.90
N ALA A 107 -39.32 -13.32 2.08
CA ALA A 107 -40.77 -13.19 2.25
C ALA A 107 -41.27 -11.81 1.80
N LEU A 108 -40.55 -10.73 2.11
CA LEU A 108 -40.86 -9.38 1.64
C LEU A 108 -40.80 -9.27 0.11
N ASN A 109 -39.78 -9.84 -0.52
CA ASN A 109 -39.68 -9.85 -1.99
C ASN A 109 -40.84 -10.62 -2.64
N HIS A 110 -41.22 -11.78 -2.10
CA HIS A 110 -42.35 -12.56 -2.62
C HIS A 110 -43.71 -11.87 -2.44
N VAL A 111 -43.89 -11.09 -1.37
CA VAL A 111 -45.13 -10.32 -1.17
C VAL A 111 -45.18 -9.14 -2.14
N ARG A 112 -44.06 -8.44 -2.38
CA ARG A 112 -43.96 -7.31 -3.31
C ARG A 112 -44.34 -7.67 -4.76
N GLU A 113 -44.08 -8.91 -5.19
CA GLU A 113 -44.44 -9.38 -6.54
C GLU A 113 -45.96 -9.44 -6.79
N ILE A 114 -46.75 -9.63 -5.73
CA ILE A 114 -48.20 -9.85 -5.83
C ILE A 114 -49.03 -8.76 -5.14
N ASP A 115 -48.39 -7.92 -4.34
CA ASP A 115 -48.98 -6.81 -3.60
C ASP A 115 -48.09 -5.55 -3.74
N PRO A 116 -48.42 -4.63 -4.67
CA PRO A 116 -47.61 -3.44 -4.94
C PRO A 116 -47.75 -2.35 -3.87
N ASP A 117 -48.24 -2.68 -2.67
CA ASP A 117 -48.29 -1.77 -1.53
C ASP A 117 -46.88 -1.26 -1.17
N THR A 118 -46.74 0.06 -1.15
CA THR A 118 -45.49 0.76 -0.84
C THR A 118 -44.95 0.44 0.57
N THR A 119 -45.81 -0.03 1.48
CA THR A 119 -45.40 -0.42 2.84
C THR A 119 -44.43 -1.62 2.86
N HIS A 120 -44.53 -2.56 1.91
CA HIS A 120 -43.61 -3.69 1.81
C HIS A 120 -42.22 -3.26 1.31
N GLU A 121 -42.16 -2.22 0.48
CA GLU A 121 -40.90 -1.62 0.04
C GLU A 121 -40.20 -0.89 1.19
N ASP A 122 -40.95 -0.19 2.03
CA ASP A 122 -40.42 0.47 3.23
C ASP A 122 -39.94 -0.55 4.29
N ASP A 123 -40.69 -1.64 4.52
CA ASP A 123 -40.28 -2.71 5.44
C ASP A 123 -38.99 -3.41 4.96
N LEU A 124 -38.85 -3.64 3.64
CA LEU A 124 -37.61 -4.18 3.05
C LEU A 124 -36.43 -3.23 3.20
N ARG A 125 -36.63 -1.94 2.90
CA ARG A 125 -35.60 -0.92 3.08
C ARG A 125 -35.12 -0.87 4.53
N LYS A 126 -36.06 -0.89 5.48
CA LYS A 126 -35.75 -0.89 6.91
C LYS A 126 -34.93 -2.12 7.32
N ALA A 127 -35.33 -3.32 6.86
CA ALA A 127 -34.61 -4.56 7.16
C ALA A 127 -33.14 -4.53 6.69
N LEU A 128 -32.89 -3.99 5.49
CA LEU A 128 -31.54 -3.85 4.93
C LEU A 128 -30.71 -2.80 5.69
N ILE A 129 -31.30 -1.65 6.01
CA ILE A 129 -30.63 -0.60 6.81
C ILE A 129 -30.29 -1.10 8.21
N ASP A 130 -31.20 -1.80 8.87
CA ASP A 130 -30.97 -2.37 10.19
C ASP A 130 -29.83 -3.42 10.13
N ALA A 131 -29.77 -4.21 9.05
CA ALA A 131 -28.69 -5.16 8.83
C ALA A 131 -27.32 -4.48 8.68
N ALA A 132 -27.24 -3.47 7.81
CA ALA A 132 -26.02 -2.69 7.59
C ALA A 132 -25.57 -1.99 8.89
N THR A 133 -26.51 -1.41 9.64
CA THR A 133 -26.23 -0.72 10.90
C THR A 133 -25.63 -1.68 11.93
N LEU A 134 -26.20 -2.89 12.08
CA LEU A 134 -25.65 -3.91 12.98
C LEU A 134 -24.24 -4.33 12.58
N GLN A 135 -23.97 -4.49 11.28
CA GLN A 135 -22.64 -4.83 10.79
C GLN A 135 -21.63 -3.70 11.03
N MET A 136 -22.02 -2.43 10.82
CA MET A 136 -21.19 -1.26 11.13
C MET A 136 -20.82 -1.19 12.61
N LEU A 137 -21.78 -1.46 13.50
CA LEU A 137 -21.54 -1.50 14.94
C LEU A 137 -20.54 -2.60 15.33
N LEU A 138 -20.66 -3.79 14.74
CA LEU A 138 -19.69 -4.87 14.94
C LEU A 138 -18.30 -4.47 14.41
N ASN A 139 -18.22 -3.90 13.21
CA ASN A 139 -16.96 -3.41 12.63
C ASN A 139 -16.30 -2.35 13.53
N SER A 140 -17.08 -1.44 14.11
CA SER A 140 -16.59 -0.45 15.08
C SER A 140 -15.97 -1.09 16.32
N ILE A 141 -16.57 -2.16 16.85
CA ILE A 141 -16.03 -2.94 17.97
C ILE A 141 -14.72 -3.64 17.58
N LEU A 142 -14.65 -4.23 16.38
CA LEU A 142 -13.42 -4.87 15.88
C LEU A 142 -12.28 -3.86 15.71
N CYS A 143 -12.56 -2.67 15.18
CA CYS A 143 -11.59 -1.58 15.10
C CYS A 143 -11.06 -1.18 16.48
N LYS A 144 -11.95 -1.08 17.48
CA LYS A 144 -11.59 -0.80 18.86
C LYS A 144 -10.69 -1.90 19.45
N GLN A 145 -11.04 -3.18 19.27
CA GLN A 145 -10.21 -4.31 19.67
C GLN A 145 -8.82 -4.29 19.01
N GLY A 146 -8.72 -3.88 17.74
CA GLY A 146 -7.44 -3.69 17.06
C GLY A 146 -6.60 -2.59 17.70
N ARG A 147 -7.21 -1.47 18.10
CA ARG A 147 -6.50 -0.38 18.80
C ARG A 147 -5.99 -0.78 20.17
N ASP A 148 -6.71 -1.64 20.88
CA ASP A 148 -6.28 -2.10 22.21
C ASP A 148 -4.95 -2.87 22.15
N LEU A 149 -4.58 -3.41 20.99
CA LEU A 149 -3.30 -4.11 20.76
C LEU A 149 -2.08 -3.17 20.70
N GLN A 150 -2.29 -1.84 20.73
CA GLN A 150 -1.20 -0.86 20.85
C GLN A 150 -0.60 -0.81 22.26
N ILE A 151 -1.18 -1.55 23.20
CA ILE A 151 -0.69 -1.75 24.57
C ILE A 151 -0.62 -3.26 24.80
N THR A 152 0.49 -3.72 25.37
CA THR A 152 0.70 -5.12 25.73
C THR A 152 -0.22 -5.55 26.88
N SER A 153 -0.33 -6.85 27.13
CA SER A 153 -1.07 -7.34 28.31
C SER A 153 -0.49 -6.90 29.65
N ARG A 154 0.75 -6.39 29.66
CA ARG A 154 1.45 -5.87 30.85
C ARG A 154 1.37 -4.34 30.98
N GLY A 155 0.62 -3.64 30.12
CA GLY A 155 0.48 -2.17 30.17
C GLY A 155 1.62 -1.40 29.50
N GLU A 156 2.57 -2.09 28.87
CA GLU A 156 3.64 -1.49 28.09
C GLU A 156 3.11 -1.04 26.72
N SER A 157 3.42 0.17 26.28
CA SER A 157 3.05 0.62 24.92
C SER A 157 3.89 -0.07 23.84
N ILE A 158 3.38 -0.18 22.61
CA ILE A 158 4.17 -0.69 21.47
C ILE A 158 5.50 0.06 21.31
N GLY A 159 5.53 1.38 21.51
CA GLY A 159 6.77 2.16 21.43
C GLY A 159 7.83 1.74 22.46
N LYS A 160 7.40 1.42 23.69
CA LYS A 160 8.29 0.89 24.74
C LYS A 160 8.70 -0.55 24.43
N LEU A 161 7.78 -1.40 23.98
CA LEU A 161 8.06 -2.77 23.55
C LEU A 161 9.12 -2.83 22.44
N LEU A 162 9.05 -1.91 21.47
CA LEU A 162 10.05 -1.80 20.41
C LEU A 162 11.43 -1.40 20.93
N SER A 163 11.48 -0.46 21.87
CA SER A 163 12.72 -0.06 22.55
C SER A 163 13.31 -1.25 23.32
N ARG A 164 12.46 -1.98 24.05
CA ARG A 164 12.83 -3.18 24.81
C ARG A 164 13.32 -4.30 23.89
N LYS A 165 12.60 -4.58 22.80
CA LYS A 165 13.01 -5.53 21.75
C LYS A 165 14.42 -5.24 21.25
N LYS A 166 14.75 -3.98 20.96
CA LYS A 166 16.10 -3.60 20.51
C LYS A 166 17.17 -4.00 21.53
N ILE A 167 16.96 -3.63 22.79
CA ILE A 167 17.89 -3.93 23.89
C ILE A 167 18.03 -5.43 24.12
N GLU A 168 16.92 -6.17 24.13
CA GLU A 168 16.89 -7.63 24.30
C GLU A 168 17.62 -8.33 23.14
N MET A 169 17.38 -7.91 21.90
CA MET A 169 18.06 -8.48 20.72
C MET A 169 19.57 -8.25 20.73
N ASP A 170 20.05 -7.09 21.21
CA ASP A 170 21.48 -6.81 21.36
C ASP A 170 22.15 -7.77 22.36
N ARG A 171 21.38 -8.28 23.34
CA ARG A 171 21.79 -9.27 24.34
C ARG A 171 21.59 -10.72 23.89
N GLY A 172 20.97 -10.94 22.73
CA GLY A 172 20.61 -12.29 22.25
C GLY A 172 19.34 -12.87 22.88
N GLU A 173 18.50 -12.03 23.48
CA GLU A 173 17.20 -12.40 24.06
C GLU A 173 16.08 -12.19 23.00
N SER A 174 15.00 -12.97 23.08
CA SER A 174 13.90 -12.96 22.08
C SER A 174 12.52 -12.60 22.64
N ALA A 175 12.35 -12.42 23.95
CA ALA A 175 11.04 -12.35 24.59
C ALA A 175 10.17 -11.19 24.07
N ALA A 176 10.69 -9.96 24.00
CA ALA A 176 9.98 -8.81 23.45
C ALA A 176 9.73 -8.93 21.94
N ASN A 177 10.60 -9.63 21.21
CA ASN A 177 10.37 -9.92 19.80
C ASN A 177 9.20 -10.91 19.63
N GLU A 178 9.16 -11.98 20.42
CA GLU A 178 8.06 -12.95 20.43
C GLU A 178 6.74 -12.30 20.85
N GLU A 179 6.76 -11.41 21.84
CA GLU A 179 5.59 -10.64 22.27
C GLU A 179 5.07 -9.72 21.15
N LEU A 180 5.96 -8.99 20.47
CA LEU A 180 5.60 -8.15 19.31
C LEU A 180 5.01 -8.98 18.17
N MET A 181 5.59 -10.13 17.85
CA MET A 181 5.08 -11.06 16.84
C MET A 181 3.68 -11.58 17.22
N GLY A 182 3.47 -11.91 18.49
CA GLY A 182 2.17 -12.32 19.01
C GLY A 182 1.10 -11.23 18.89
N LEU A 183 1.46 -9.96 19.09
CA LEU A 183 0.56 -8.83 18.89
C LEU A 183 0.23 -8.62 17.40
N GLN A 184 1.24 -8.66 16.52
CA GLN A 184 1.03 -8.51 15.08
C GLN A 184 0.13 -9.60 14.49
N LYS A 185 0.26 -10.84 14.99
CA LYS A 185 -0.64 -11.94 14.62
C LYS A 185 -2.08 -11.65 15.04
N LYS A 186 -2.30 -11.17 16.27
CA LYS A 186 -3.63 -10.77 16.75
C LYS A 186 -4.20 -9.61 15.94
N GLU A 187 -3.38 -8.62 15.57
CA GLU A 187 -3.81 -7.51 14.71
C GLU A 187 -4.27 -8.02 13.33
N LEU A 188 -3.50 -8.94 12.74
CA LEU A 188 -3.84 -9.56 11.46
C LEU A 188 -5.15 -10.36 11.53
N ASP A 189 -5.37 -11.13 12.60
CA ASP A 189 -6.63 -11.85 12.83
C ASP A 189 -7.83 -10.89 12.91
N LYS A 190 -7.67 -9.76 13.63
CA LYS A 190 -8.72 -8.73 13.74
C LYS A 190 -8.99 -8.01 12.42
N LEU A 191 -7.95 -7.69 11.64
CA LEU A 191 -8.10 -7.09 10.32
C LEU A 191 -8.76 -8.04 9.33
N THR A 192 -8.46 -9.34 9.40
CA THR A 192 -9.11 -10.37 8.58
C THR A 192 -10.60 -10.45 8.90
N GLU A 193 -10.95 -10.49 10.19
CA GLU A 193 -12.35 -10.49 10.63
C GLU A 193 -13.08 -9.22 10.20
N LEU A 194 -12.45 -8.05 10.37
CA LEU A 194 -12.99 -6.77 9.95
C LEU A 194 -13.20 -6.70 8.43
N SER A 195 -12.26 -7.23 7.65
CA SER A 195 -12.36 -7.30 6.18
C SER A 195 -13.59 -8.09 5.73
N VAL A 196 -13.83 -9.27 6.33
CA VAL A 196 -15.04 -10.07 6.05
C VAL A 196 -16.31 -9.28 6.38
N GLY A 197 -16.35 -8.62 7.54
CA GLY A 197 -17.49 -7.80 7.96
C GLY A 197 -17.73 -6.60 7.04
N THR A 198 -16.67 -5.96 6.56
CA THR A 198 -16.75 -4.83 5.61
C THR A 198 -17.22 -5.29 4.23
N ILE A 199 -16.76 -6.44 3.72
CA ILE A 199 -17.26 -6.98 2.45
C ILE A 199 -18.77 -7.24 2.55
N GLN A 200 -19.24 -7.85 3.64
CA GLN A 200 -20.66 -8.08 3.85
C GLN A 200 -21.46 -6.76 3.88
N LEU A 201 -20.92 -5.75 4.54
CA LEU A 201 -21.52 -4.41 4.57
C LEU A 201 -21.60 -3.78 3.17
N GLU A 202 -20.52 -3.83 2.40
CA GLU A 202 -20.48 -3.33 1.02
C GLU A 202 -21.51 -4.05 0.13
N THR A 203 -21.60 -5.38 0.20
CA THR A 203 -22.60 -6.16 -0.54
C THR A 203 -24.03 -5.73 -0.17
N MET A 204 -24.34 -5.60 1.12
CA MET A 204 -25.67 -5.13 1.56
C MET A 204 -25.98 -3.73 1.04
N LEU A 205 -24.98 -2.85 0.97
CA LEU A 205 -25.17 -1.47 0.50
C LEU A 205 -25.33 -1.37 -1.02
N GLU A 206 -24.74 -2.28 -1.79
CA GLU A 206 -24.96 -2.37 -3.24
C GLU A 206 -26.37 -2.88 -3.59
N GLU A 207 -26.99 -3.67 -2.71
CA GLU A 207 -28.35 -4.18 -2.89
C GLU A 207 -29.43 -3.12 -2.62
N ILE A 208 -29.21 -2.21 -1.66
CA ILE A 208 -30.15 -1.13 -1.29
C ILE A 208 -30.58 -0.22 -2.49
N PRO A 209 -29.67 0.30 -3.34
CA PRO A 209 -30.01 1.11 -4.52
C PRO A 209 -30.85 0.36 -5.56
N ARG A 210 -30.63 -0.96 -5.70
CA ARG A 210 -31.34 -1.78 -6.69
C ARG A 210 -32.81 -2.01 -6.30
N LEU A 211 -33.18 -1.71 -5.06
CA LEU A 211 -34.48 -2.03 -4.49
C LEU A 211 -35.33 -0.80 -4.17
N THR A 212 -34.79 0.44 -4.21
CA THR A 212 -35.52 1.68 -3.87
C THR A 212 -34.95 2.92 -4.61
N THR A 213 -35.80 3.79 -5.16
CA THR A 213 -35.41 5.01 -5.92
C THR A 213 -35.37 6.31 -5.08
N SER A 214 -35.35 6.21 -3.74
CA SER A 214 -35.62 7.34 -2.83
C SER A 214 -34.39 8.14 -2.38
N HIS A 215 -34.56 9.44 -2.09
CA HIS A 215 -33.59 10.34 -1.41
C HIS A 215 -32.99 9.78 -0.10
N ALA A 216 -33.68 8.83 0.57
CA ALA A 216 -33.15 8.15 1.75
C ALA A 216 -31.92 7.27 1.43
N HIS A 217 -31.82 6.75 0.21
CA HIS A 217 -30.70 5.96 -0.28
C HIS A 217 -29.38 6.74 -0.25
N GLU A 218 -29.40 8.01 -0.66
CA GLU A 218 -28.23 8.89 -0.67
C GLU A 218 -27.73 9.21 0.76
N LYS A 219 -28.66 9.33 1.73
CA LYS A 219 -28.34 9.52 3.14
C LYS A 219 -27.69 8.27 3.76
N THR A 220 -28.16 7.08 3.39
CA THR A 220 -27.56 5.80 3.81
C THR A 220 -26.17 5.64 3.22
N LEU A 221 -25.98 5.90 1.91
CA LEU A 221 -24.65 5.89 1.29
C LEU A 221 -23.68 6.88 1.95
N LYS A 222 -24.14 8.09 2.29
CA LYS A 222 -23.33 9.09 3.02
C LYS A 222 -22.97 8.65 4.45
N MET A 223 -23.85 7.92 5.12
CA MET A 223 -23.59 7.40 6.47
C MET A 223 -22.52 6.28 6.45
N VAL A 224 -22.43 5.52 5.34
CA VAL A 224 -21.46 4.43 5.21
C VAL A 224 -20.18 4.81 4.45
N SER A 225 -20.17 5.85 3.63
CA SER A 225 -18.95 6.31 2.93
C SER A 225 -17.85 6.85 3.87
N ASN A 226 -18.12 6.90 5.17
CA ASN A 226 -17.19 7.31 6.22
C ASN A 226 -16.37 6.14 6.80
N PHE A 227 -16.56 4.90 6.34
CA PHE A 227 -15.77 3.72 6.77
C PHE A 227 -14.69 3.37 5.74
N LEU A 228 -13.59 2.78 6.21
CA LEU A 228 -12.58 2.16 5.33
C LEU A 228 -13.25 1.06 4.50
N ASP A 229 -13.06 1.11 3.18
CA ASP A 229 -13.53 0.07 2.27
C ASP A 229 -12.70 -1.21 2.41
N SER A 230 -13.25 -2.33 1.95
CA SER A 230 -12.64 -3.65 2.09
C SER A 230 -11.24 -3.74 1.45
N ASN A 231 -11.01 -3.03 0.35
CA ASN A 231 -9.68 -3.02 -0.28
C ASN A 231 -8.68 -2.22 0.56
N SER A 232 -9.09 -1.10 1.18
CA SER A 232 -8.21 -0.37 2.09
C SER A 232 -7.78 -1.22 3.29
N LEU A 233 -8.66 -2.10 3.79
CA LEU A 233 -8.31 -3.07 4.83
C LEU A 233 -7.34 -4.14 4.34
N LYS A 234 -7.53 -4.66 3.12
CA LYS A 234 -6.58 -5.59 2.48
C LYS A 234 -5.20 -4.95 2.30
N LEU A 235 -5.13 -3.68 1.93
CA LEU A 235 -3.88 -2.93 1.85
C LEU A 235 -3.22 -2.80 3.23
N ASP A 236 -3.98 -2.56 4.31
CA ASP A 236 -3.42 -2.51 5.67
C ASP A 236 -2.86 -3.86 6.14
N MET A 237 -3.42 -4.99 5.68
CA MET A 237 -2.89 -6.32 5.98
C MET A 237 -1.47 -6.53 5.45
N LEU A 238 -1.08 -5.89 4.33
CA LEU A 238 0.29 -5.95 3.82
C LEU A 238 1.32 -5.50 4.86
N HIS A 239 1.00 -4.44 5.60
CA HIS A 239 1.88 -3.93 6.64
C HIS A 239 2.12 -4.98 7.73
N ARG A 240 1.06 -5.70 8.14
CA ARG A 240 1.15 -6.75 9.17
C ARG A 240 1.96 -7.94 8.69
N TYR A 241 1.65 -8.44 7.49
CA TYR A 241 2.40 -9.56 6.90
C TYR A 241 3.89 -9.24 6.73
N LYS A 242 4.20 -8.04 6.22
CA LYS A 242 5.59 -7.58 6.06
C LYS A 242 6.36 -7.67 7.38
N ASN A 243 5.75 -7.29 8.51
CA ASN A 243 6.43 -7.34 9.80
C ASN A 243 6.60 -8.76 10.35
N LEU A 244 5.75 -9.71 9.94
CA LEU A 244 5.81 -11.11 10.37
C LEU A 244 6.85 -11.94 9.60
N ILE A 245 7.31 -11.47 8.43
CA ILE A 245 8.25 -12.20 7.57
C ILE A 245 9.67 -12.29 8.14
N PRO A 246 10.34 -11.22 8.61
CA PRO A 246 11.77 -11.25 8.91
C PRO A 246 12.12 -12.16 10.07
N ASN A 247 12.85 -13.23 9.79
CA ASN A 247 13.41 -14.16 10.77
C ASN A 247 14.83 -13.71 11.11
N HIS A 248 15.00 -12.98 12.22
CA HIS A 248 16.28 -12.39 12.62
C HIS A 248 17.29 -13.44 13.13
N HIS A 249 17.86 -14.27 12.25
CA HIS A 249 18.81 -15.32 12.62
C HIS A 249 20.14 -15.17 11.90
N SER A 250 21.25 -15.03 12.63
CA SER A 250 22.62 -15.08 12.09
C SER A 250 22.96 -14.02 11.02
N PRO A 251 24.25 -13.65 10.88
CA PRO A 251 24.69 -12.77 9.81
C PRO A 251 24.55 -13.43 8.43
N VAL A 252 24.03 -12.67 7.46
CA VAL A 252 23.83 -13.12 6.07
C VAL A 252 25.13 -12.93 5.29
N ALA A 253 25.67 -14.02 4.75
CA ALA A 253 26.93 -14.00 3.99
C ALA A 253 26.72 -13.71 2.48
N ASP A 254 25.56 -14.06 1.92
CA ASP A 254 25.22 -13.81 0.52
C ASP A 254 24.73 -12.36 0.34
N LEU A 255 25.42 -11.58 -0.49
CA LEU A 255 25.08 -10.18 -0.71
C LEU A 255 23.75 -10.00 -1.46
N THR A 256 23.41 -10.95 -2.31
CA THR A 256 22.15 -10.96 -3.07
C THR A 256 20.98 -11.13 -2.11
N GLU A 257 21.13 -12.07 -1.18
CA GLU A 257 20.18 -12.31 -0.11
C GLU A 257 20.03 -11.05 0.76
N LEU A 258 21.16 -10.42 1.12
CA LEU A 258 21.19 -9.19 1.91
C LEU A 258 20.47 -8.03 1.21
N THR A 259 20.58 -7.90 -0.11
CA THR A 259 19.91 -6.85 -0.89
C THR A 259 18.39 -7.00 -0.85
N PHE A 260 17.88 -8.23 -1.06
CA PHE A 260 16.45 -8.49 -0.96
C PHE A 260 15.94 -8.37 0.48
N LEU A 261 16.74 -8.75 1.49
CA LEU A 261 16.36 -8.59 2.89
C LEU A 261 16.24 -7.13 3.30
N LYS A 262 17.18 -6.26 2.87
CA LYS A 262 17.07 -4.81 3.05
C LYS A 262 15.75 -4.29 2.48
N LYS A 263 15.35 -4.77 1.30
CA LYS A 263 14.05 -4.40 0.74
C LYS A 263 12.89 -4.83 1.64
N ILE A 264 12.88 -6.08 2.11
CA ILE A 264 11.79 -6.64 2.94
C ILE A 264 11.68 -5.91 4.29
N VAL A 265 12.79 -5.57 4.92
CA VAL A 265 12.79 -4.93 6.24
C VAL A 265 12.55 -3.41 6.11
N GLY A 266 12.96 -2.79 4.99
CA GLY A 266 12.82 -1.36 4.68
C GLY A 266 11.40 -0.82 4.67
N ASN A 267 11.23 0.48 4.93
CA ASN A 267 9.92 1.10 5.19
C ASN A 267 9.14 1.53 3.95
N GLU A 268 9.68 1.34 2.75
CA GLU A 268 9.11 1.82 1.49
C GLU A 268 7.70 1.26 1.24
N LEU A 269 7.46 -0.03 1.56
CA LEU A 269 6.12 -0.61 1.47
C LEU A 269 5.14 0.08 2.39
N ASN A 270 5.55 0.40 3.62
CA ASN A 270 4.68 1.01 4.63
C ASN A 270 4.23 2.39 4.17
N TYR A 271 5.15 3.19 3.62
CA TYR A 271 4.82 4.50 3.06
C TYR A 271 3.89 4.40 1.84
N ALA A 272 4.16 3.44 0.94
CA ALA A 272 3.34 3.22 -0.24
C ALA A 272 1.91 2.78 0.10
N VAL A 273 1.75 1.84 1.04
CA VAL A 273 0.44 1.41 1.55
C VAL A 273 -0.33 2.58 2.17
N LYS A 274 0.30 3.35 3.06
CA LYS A 274 -0.36 4.50 3.71
C LYS A 274 -0.81 5.54 2.69
N ALA A 275 0.06 5.92 1.76
CA ALA A 275 -0.28 6.89 0.72
C ALA A 275 -1.40 6.38 -0.21
N HIS A 276 -1.38 5.09 -0.57
CA HIS A 276 -2.43 4.47 -1.39
C HIS A 276 -3.79 4.53 -0.68
N ILE A 277 -3.86 4.10 0.59
CA ILE A 277 -5.07 4.17 1.41
C ILE A 277 -5.56 5.62 1.55
N GLU A 278 -4.66 6.56 1.82
CA GLU A 278 -5.00 7.98 1.95
C GLU A 278 -5.64 8.53 0.67
N MET A 279 -5.11 8.19 -0.51
CA MET A 279 -5.68 8.60 -1.79
C MET A 279 -7.06 7.97 -2.07
N ARG A 280 -7.34 6.78 -1.52
CA ARG A 280 -8.67 6.14 -1.60
C ARG A 280 -9.70 6.83 -0.71
N ILE A 281 -9.29 7.22 0.51
CA ILE A 281 -10.14 7.93 1.47
C ILE A 281 -10.42 9.36 1.00
N ASN A 282 -9.38 10.09 0.61
CA ASN A 282 -9.45 11.50 0.26
C ASN A 282 -9.66 11.69 -1.25
N ARG A 283 -10.84 11.30 -1.76
CA ARG A 283 -11.21 11.43 -3.19
C ARG A 283 -11.25 12.87 -3.73
N GLY A 284 -11.23 13.87 -2.85
CA GLY A 284 -11.11 15.29 -3.23
C GLY A 284 -9.70 15.71 -3.67
N ASN A 285 -8.70 14.82 -3.57
CA ASN A 285 -7.37 15.08 -4.11
C ASN A 285 -7.41 15.14 -5.64
N PRO A 286 -6.65 16.06 -6.27
CA PRO A 286 -6.56 16.14 -7.72
C PRO A 286 -6.21 14.77 -8.32
N SER A 287 -6.92 14.37 -9.37
CA SER A 287 -6.77 13.05 -10.00
C SER A 287 -5.32 12.80 -10.45
N GLU A 288 -4.56 13.86 -10.77
CA GLU A 288 -3.12 13.79 -11.06
C GLU A 288 -2.25 13.30 -9.90
N ASN A 289 -2.50 13.77 -8.68
CA ASN A 289 -1.76 13.34 -7.48
C ASN A 289 -2.09 11.88 -7.15
N ARG A 290 -3.37 11.50 -7.33
CA ARG A 290 -3.85 10.13 -7.14
C ARG A 290 -3.16 9.17 -8.13
N ILE A 291 -3.08 9.52 -9.42
CA ILE A 291 -2.36 8.74 -10.44
C ILE A 291 -0.91 8.48 -10.02
N SER A 292 -0.16 9.53 -9.67
CA SER A 292 1.27 9.36 -9.29
C SER A 292 1.46 8.48 -8.05
N THR A 293 0.54 8.59 -7.09
CA THR A 293 0.57 7.78 -5.87
C THR A 293 0.27 6.31 -6.17
N TYR A 294 -0.74 6.04 -6.99
CA TYR A 294 -1.09 4.67 -7.37
C TYR A 294 -0.01 4.03 -8.25
N GLU A 295 0.63 4.77 -9.16
CA GLU A 295 1.80 4.28 -9.92
C GLU A 295 2.96 3.90 -9.01
N ASN A 296 3.30 4.75 -8.03
CA ASN A 296 4.34 4.43 -7.06
C ASN A 296 3.96 3.22 -6.19
N ALA A 297 2.72 3.16 -5.70
CA ALA A 297 2.24 2.03 -4.91
C ALA A 297 2.33 0.72 -5.69
N PHE A 298 1.88 0.72 -6.96
CA PHE A 298 2.00 -0.41 -7.86
C PHE A 298 3.45 -0.88 -8.01
N LYS A 299 4.39 0.04 -8.30
CA LYS A 299 5.83 -0.27 -8.40
C LYS A 299 6.38 -0.89 -7.12
N GLN A 300 6.01 -0.35 -5.95
CA GLN A 300 6.45 -0.91 -4.68
C GLN A 300 5.90 -2.32 -4.48
N TYR A 301 4.61 -2.58 -4.73
CA TYR A 301 4.03 -3.91 -4.54
C TYR A 301 4.72 -4.98 -5.38
N GLU A 302 5.00 -4.73 -6.67
CA GLU A 302 5.74 -5.74 -7.45
C GLU A 302 7.23 -5.81 -7.10
N SER A 303 7.83 -4.73 -6.58
CA SER A 303 9.22 -4.79 -6.09
C SER A 303 9.33 -5.68 -4.84
N TYR A 304 8.37 -5.59 -3.90
CA TYR A 304 8.31 -6.48 -2.75
C TYR A 304 7.92 -7.92 -3.12
N ALA A 305 7.02 -8.11 -4.10
CA ALA A 305 6.64 -9.43 -4.60
C ALA A 305 7.84 -10.14 -5.26
N HIS A 306 8.67 -9.40 -6.00
CA HIS A 306 9.92 -9.91 -6.53
C HIS A 306 10.90 -10.28 -5.41
N ALA A 307 11.12 -9.37 -4.44
CA ALA A 307 12.07 -9.62 -3.35
C ALA A 307 11.72 -10.87 -2.52
N ILE A 308 10.45 -11.06 -2.14
CA ILE A 308 10.05 -12.24 -1.37
C ILE A 308 10.17 -13.53 -2.18
N ARG A 309 9.87 -13.49 -3.48
CA ARG A 309 10.02 -14.64 -4.40
C ARG A 309 11.49 -15.01 -4.57
N SER A 310 12.37 -14.03 -4.76
CA SER A 310 13.81 -14.25 -4.87
C SER A 310 14.37 -14.86 -3.59
N LEU A 311 14.00 -14.35 -2.41
CA LEU A 311 14.45 -14.92 -1.13
C LEU A 311 13.97 -16.37 -0.94
N LYS A 312 12.74 -16.69 -1.39
CA LYS A 312 12.21 -18.06 -1.38
C LYS A 312 13.00 -18.96 -2.33
N GLU A 313 13.25 -18.52 -3.56
CA GLU A 313 14.03 -19.28 -4.56
C GLU A 313 15.48 -19.53 -4.10
N MET A 314 16.04 -18.61 -3.33
CA MET A 314 17.37 -18.74 -2.70
C MET A 314 17.39 -19.68 -1.49
N GLY A 315 16.24 -20.09 -0.96
CA GLY A 315 16.16 -20.90 0.27
C GLY A 315 16.59 -20.12 1.52
N SER A 316 16.34 -18.81 1.57
CA SER A 316 16.75 -17.94 2.68
C SER A 316 16.17 -18.40 4.02
N THR A 317 17.02 -18.53 5.03
CA THR A 317 16.62 -18.85 6.41
C THR A 317 16.18 -17.60 7.20
N GLN A 318 16.31 -16.43 6.58
CA GLN A 318 16.02 -15.10 7.16
C GLN A 318 14.55 -14.70 7.02
N ILE A 319 13.72 -15.56 6.46
CA ILE A 319 12.29 -15.33 6.27
C ILE A 319 11.48 -16.48 6.85
N ARG A 320 10.36 -16.15 7.50
CA ARG A 320 9.41 -17.12 8.05
C ARG A 320 8.53 -17.68 6.95
N VAL A 321 8.69 -18.98 6.67
CA VAL A 321 8.04 -19.66 5.55
C VAL A 321 6.52 -19.62 5.66
N GLU A 322 5.98 -19.68 6.88
CA GLU A 322 4.54 -19.68 7.14
C GLU A 322 3.82 -18.38 6.72
N TYR A 323 4.56 -17.27 6.55
CA TYR A 323 4.00 -15.98 6.12
C TYR A 323 4.33 -15.60 4.67
N GLN A 324 5.13 -16.42 3.96
CA GLN A 324 5.55 -16.12 2.59
C GLN A 324 4.37 -16.12 1.61
N GLU A 325 3.64 -17.23 1.52
CA GLU A 325 2.50 -17.38 0.61
C GLU A 325 1.38 -16.36 0.92
N PRO A 326 0.94 -16.19 2.18
CA PRO A 326 -0.05 -15.16 2.50
C PRO A 326 0.39 -13.74 2.13
N PHE A 327 1.66 -13.38 2.35
CA PHE A 327 2.17 -12.07 1.97
C PHE A 327 2.21 -11.88 0.46
N GLN A 328 2.67 -12.91 -0.28
CA GLN A 328 2.72 -12.87 -1.73
C GLN A 328 1.31 -12.72 -2.33
N GLN A 329 0.33 -13.46 -1.82
CA GLN A 329 -1.08 -13.31 -2.22
C GLN A 329 -1.58 -11.89 -1.93
N CYS A 330 -1.31 -11.35 -0.74
CA CYS A 330 -1.72 -10.01 -0.35
C CYS A 330 -1.09 -8.93 -1.27
N LEU A 331 0.16 -9.12 -1.70
CA LEU A 331 0.83 -8.24 -2.66
C LEU A 331 0.19 -8.29 -4.05
N GLU A 332 -0.18 -9.48 -4.53
CA GLU A 332 -0.89 -9.61 -5.81
C GLU A 332 -2.27 -8.95 -5.75
N GLU A 333 -3.02 -9.13 -4.66
CA GLU A 333 -4.29 -8.42 -4.45
C GLU A 333 -4.09 -6.91 -4.43
N ALA A 334 -3.06 -6.41 -3.75
CA ALA A 334 -2.72 -4.99 -3.71
C ALA A 334 -2.30 -4.42 -5.07
N ARG A 335 -1.59 -5.21 -5.91
CA ARG A 335 -1.30 -4.86 -7.31
C ARG A 335 -2.59 -4.68 -8.11
N VAL A 336 -3.51 -5.63 -8.01
CA VAL A 336 -4.82 -5.56 -8.69
C VAL A 336 -5.63 -4.34 -8.21
N ILE A 337 -5.59 -4.05 -6.91
CA ILE A 337 -6.24 -2.86 -6.32
C ILE A 337 -5.63 -1.58 -6.91
N ALA A 338 -4.30 -1.45 -6.88
CA ALA A 338 -3.60 -0.29 -7.41
C ALA A 338 -3.85 -0.10 -8.92
N GLU A 339 -3.90 -1.19 -9.69
CA GLU A 339 -4.20 -1.18 -11.12
C GLU A 339 -5.63 -0.67 -11.39
N LYS A 340 -6.62 -1.14 -10.61
CA LYS A 340 -8.02 -0.68 -10.71
C LYS A 340 -8.17 0.79 -10.34
N ASP A 341 -7.53 1.22 -9.25
CA ASP A 341 -7.58 2.61 -8.77
C ASP A 341 -6.87 3.57 -9.73
N LEU A 342 -5.72 3.17 -10.27
CA LEU A 342 -5.00 3.89 -11.32
C LEU A 342 -5.87 4.04 -12.56
N ALA A 343 -6.48 2.94 -13.03
CA ALA A 343 -7.39 2.98 -14.17
C ALA A 343 -8.61 3.87 -13.89
N ALA A 344 -9.16 3.88 -12.68
CA ALA A 344 -10.26 4.78 -12.31
C ALA A 344 -9.85 6.25 -12.30
N ALA A 345 -8.68 6.58 -11.74
CA ALA A 345 -8.18 7.95 -11.71
C ALA A 345 -7.81 8.48 -13.11
N ILE A 346 -7.25 7.63 -13.97
CA ILE A 346 -7.02 7.96 -15.39
C ILE A 346 -8.36 8.21 -16.10
N ARG A 347 -9.36 7.34 -15.89
CA ARG A 347 -10.71 7.52 -16.47
C ARG A 347 -11.34 8.84 -16.03
N GLU A 348 -11.21 9.23 -14.76
CA GLU A 348 -11.75 10.48 -14.23
C GLU A 348 -11.17 11.71 -14.95
N VAL A 349 -9.85 11.72 -15.19
CA VAL A 349 -9.19 12.76 -16.00
C VAL A 349 -9.74 12.74 -17.43
N GLU A 350 -9.88 11.56 -18.04
CA GLU A 350 -10.35 11.40 -19.42
C GLU A 350 -11.84 11.76 -19.60
N GLU A 351 -12.72 11.45 -18.65
CA GLU A 351 -14.15 11.80 -18.70
C GLU A 351 -14.39 13.31 -18.57
N VAL A 352 -13.63 13.97 -17.70
CA VAL A 352 -13.62 15.43 -17.57
C VAL A 352 -13.19 16.10 -18.88
N MET A 353 -12.41 15.40 -19.72
CA MET A 353 -12.00 15.88 -21.05
C MET A 353 -13.07 15.64 -22.14
N VAL A 354 -13.95 14.65 -21.99
CA VAL A 354 -14.98 14.30 -23.01
C VAL A 354 -16.28 15.11 -22.84
N LEU A 355 -16.59 15.58 -21.63
CA LEU A 355 -17.76 16.42 -21.38
C LEU A 355 -17.35 17.90 -21.32
N PRO A 356 -17.90 18.78 -22.20
CA PRO A 356 -17.57 20.19 -22.16
C PRO A 356 -18.03 20.77 -20.81
N ARG A 357 -17.14 21.54 -20.16
CA ARG A 357 -17.55 22.46 -19.09
C ARG A 357 -18.62 23.38 -19.68
N SER A 358 -19.88 23.17 -19.27
CA SER A 358 -20.89 24.21 -19.32
C SER A 358 -20.34 25.40 -18.54
N SER A 359 -19.96 26.45 -19.26
CA SER A 359 -19.53 27.73 -18.71
C SER A 359 -20.71 28.41 -18.02
N LEU A 360 -21.02 27.99 -16.80
CA LEU A 360 -21.75 28.81 -15.84
C LEU A 360 -20.72 29.34 -14.84
N PRO A 361 -20.60 30.68 -14.67
CA PRO A 361 -19.63 31.26 -13.77
C PRO A 361 -20.05 30.98 -12.33
N LEU A 362 -19.54 29.89 -11.76
CA LEU A 362 -19.54 29.68 -10.32
C LEU A 362 -18.65 30.78 -9.71
N ARG A 363 -19.28 31.65 -8.91
CA ARG A 363 -18.61 32.70 -8.13
C ARG A 363 -17.36 32.13 -7.47
N ARG A 364 -16.19 32.63 -7.88
CA ARG A 364 -14.92 32.43 -7.18
C ARG A 364 -15.05 33.03 -5.77
N ASN A 365 -15.02 32.19 -4.74
CA ASN A 365 -14.69 32.66 -3.40
C ASN A 365 -13.16 32.89 -3.34
N PRO A 366 -12.70 34.07 -2.93
CA PRO A 366 -11.28 34.42 -2.93
C PRO A 366 -10.58 33.84 -1.69
N GLN A 367 -10.33 32.53 -1.67
CA GLN A 367 -9.35 31.91 -0.78
C GLN A 367 -8.64 30.77 -1.52
N GLU A 368 -8.02 31.11 -2.64
CA GLU A 368 -7.11 30.22 -3.37
C GLU A 368 -5.69 30.77 -3.36
N THR A 369 -4.80 29.93 -2.81
CA THR A 369 -3.38 29.73 -3.13
C THR A 369 -2.31 30.67 -2.56
N ARG A 370 -1.25 30.04 -2.03
CA ARG A 370 0.12 30.13 -2.55
C ARG A 370 0.90 28.87 -2.14
N ASN A 371 1.09 27.93 -3.08
CA ASN A 371 1.96 26.76 -2.90
C ASN A 371 3.29 27.02 -3.62
N PHE A 372 4.39 26.98 -2.86
CA PHE A 372 5.75 26.94 -3.40
C PHE A 372 6.11 25.51 -3.82
N LYS A 373 6.73 25.39 -4.99
CA LYS A 373 7.29 24.13 -5.52
C LYS A 373 8.56 23.76 -4.75
N LEU A 374 8.70 22.51 -4.33
CA LEU A 374 10.00 21.93 -4.01
C LEU A 374 10.02 20.43 -4.39
N HIS A 375 10.99 20.05 -5.22
CA HIS A 375 11.18 18.72 -5.77
C HIS A 375 11.67 17.69 -4.74
N ASN A 376 11.36 16.43 -5.00
CA ASN A 376 12.05 15.22 -4.53
C ASN A 376 12.38 15.15 -3.03
N LYS A 377 11.36 14.83 -2.25
CA LYS A 377 11.33 13.92 -1.09
C LYS A 377 9.89 13.96 -0.58
N GLY A 378 9.31 12.80 -0.27
CA GLY A 378 7.88 12.67 0.02
C GLY A 378 7.37 13.73 1.00
N ALA A 379 6.25 14.39 0.69
CA ALA A 379 5.68 15.38 1.58
C ALA A 379 4.15 15.41 1.52
N LEU A 380 3.58 15.24 2.72
CA LEU A 380 2.22 15.57 3.13
C LEU A 380 1.84 17.02 2.72
N ALA A 381 0.61 17.22 2.27
CA ALA A 381 0.05 18.54 2.02
C ALA A 381 -0.60 19.11 3.31
N LYS A 382 -0.02 20.17 3.88
CA LYS A 382 -0.64 21.00 4.95
C LYS A 382 -1.50 22.11 4.31
N LYS A 383 -2.63 22.46 4.95
CA LYS A 383 -3.48 23.62 4.62
C LYS A 383 -3.32 24.65 5.76
N THR A 384 -2.74 25.82 5.49
CA THR A 384 -2.54 26.88 6.49
C THR A 384 -3.61 27.96 6.32
N GLU A 385 -4.44 28.18 7.34
CA GLU A 385 -5.25 29.41 7.49
C GLU A 385 -4.56 30.30 8.53
N VAL A 386 -4.21 31.53 8.14
CA VAL A 386 -3.58 32.51 9.02
C VAL A 386 -4.65 33.20 9.87
N ARG A 387 -4.58 33.00 11.19
CA ARG A 387 -5.02 33.98 12.19
C ARG A 387 -3.90 34.19 13.20
N GLN A 388 -3.38 35.42 13.23
CA GLN A 388 -2.35 35.84 14.17
C GLN A 388 -2.89 35.83 15.60
N SER A 389 -2.23 35.09 16.50
CA SER A 389 -2.01 35.52 17.89
C SER A 389 -0.86 34.74 18.53
N LYS A 390 -0.02 35.43 19.30
CA LYS A 390 1.18 34.93 19.99
C LYS A 390 0.83 33.79 20.97
N VAL A 391 1.47 32.63 20.81
CA VAL A 391 2.09 31.73 21.81
C VAL A 391 2.52 30.46 21.07
N GLU A 392 3.71 29.98 21.41
CA GLU A 392 4.51 28.94 20.75
C GLU A 392 3.91 27.54 20.96
N GLY A 393 3.74 26.77 19.86
CA GLY A 393 3.26 25.37 19.85
C GLY A 393 1.97 25.16 19.06
N GLU A 394 2.07 24.94 17.74
CA GLU A 394 0.90 24.63 16.89
C GLU A 394 0.53 23.13 16.96
N SER A 395 -0.67 22.85 17.43
CA SER A 395 -1.30 21.52 17.52
C SER A 395 -2.06 21.17 16.23
N ILE A 396 -1.97 19.93 15.73
CA ILE A 396 -2.77 19.43 14.59
C ILE A 396 -3.89 18.51 15.11
N GLU A 397 -5.15 18.84 14.82
CA GLU A 397 -6.34 18.04 15.17
C GLU A 397 -6.78 17.15 13.98
N ASN A 398 -6.74 15.82 14.17
CA ASN A 398 -7.35 14.84 13.26
C ASN A 398 -8.70 14.37 13.80
N ARG A 399 -9.78 14.49 13.01
CA ARG A 399 -11.14 14.03 13.37
C ARG A 399 -11.48 12.67 12.77
N VAL A 400 -12.20 11.83 13.51
CA VAL A 400 -12.89 10.66 12.94
C VAL A 400 -14.04 11.16 12.06
N PRO A 401 -14.24 10.67 10.83
CA PRO A 401 -15.38 11.04 9.99
C PRO A 401 -16.76 10.67 10.57
N GLN A 402 -16.85 9.97 11.70
CA GLN A 402 -18.11 9.40 12.21
C GLN A 402 -18.60 9.94 13.55
N SER A 403 -17.73 10.49 14.40
CA SER A 403 -18.16 11.03 15.70
C SER A 403 -17.86 12.53 15.88
N GLY A 404 -17.01 13.12 15.03
CA GLY A 404 -16.57 14.51 15.22
C GLY A 404 -15.71 14.73 16.48
N GLU A 405 -15.40 13.68 17.25
CA GLU A 405 -14.56 13.76 18.44
C GLU A 405 -13.06 13.70 18.09
N ILE A 406 -12.29 14.47 18.86
CA ILE A 406 -10.85 14.69 18.72
C ILE A 406 -10.12 13.42 19.21
N ILE A 407 -9.34 12.78 18.34
CA ILE A 407 -8.72 11.47 18.64
C ILE A 407 -7.40 11.59 19.37
N ASN A 408 -6.67 12.70 19.23
CA ASN A 408 -5.48 13.05 19.99
C ASN A 408 -4.91 14.37 19.46
N THR A 409 -4.37 15.18 20.37
CA THR A 409 -3.48 16.29 20.04
C THR A 409 -2.11 15.70 19.69
N LEU A 410 -1.73 15.75 18.40
CA LEU A 410 -0.33 15.54 18.02
C LEU A 410 0.44 16.79 18.45
N GLN A 411 1.05 16.73 19.64
CA GLN A 411 2.22 17.54 19.91
C GLN A 411 3.34 16.94 19.05
N GLU A 412 3.87 17.71 18.10
CA GLU A 412 5.16 17.40 17.49
C GLU A 412 6.17 17.30 18.64
N SER A 413 6.44 16.07 19.11
CA SER A 413 7.70 15.77 19.75
C SER A 413 8.71 15.64 18.62
N PRO A 414 9.65 16.59 18.45
CA PRO A 414 10.81 16.34 17.64
C PRO A 414 11.62 15.22 18.31
N GLN A 415 12.10 14.25 17.51
CA GLN A 415 12.84 13.03 17.91
C GLN A 415 11.88 11.91 18.38
N VAL A 416 11.66 10.80 17.66
CA VAL A 416 12.58 9.95 16.92
C VAL A 416 11.84 9.37 15.70
N SER A 417 12.06 9.98 14.53
CA SER A 417 12.26 9.18 13.31
C SER A 417 13.51 8.36 13.57
N ASP A 418 13.43 7.04 13.37
CA ASP A 418 14.47 6.25 12.71
C ASP A 418 14.24 4.76 13.00
N TYR A 419 13.46 4.11 12.12
CA TYR A 419 13.81 2.75 11.73
C TYR A 419 14.85 2.88 10.61
N THR A 420 16.03 3.34 11.01
CA THR A 420 17.24 3.11 10.25
C THR A 420 17.53 1.63 10.41
N GLU A 421 17.15 0.88 9.38
CA GLU A 421 17.81 -0.36 9.09
C GLU A 421 19.32 -0.13 9.04
N ILE A 422 20.02 -0.95 9.83
CA ILE A 422 21.25 -1.60 9.44
C ILE A 422 22.37 -0.63 9.01
N GLU A 423 22.79 0.20 9.95
CA GLU A 423 24.21 0.39 10.17
C GLU A 423 24.52 -0.06 11.60
N GLN A 424 25.58 -0.85 11.76
CA GLN A 424 26.08 -1.43 13.02
C GLN A 424 25.45 -2.75 13.49
N ARG A 425 25.69 -3.78 12.68
CA ARG A 425 26.62 -4.83 13.15
C ARG A 425 27.65 -5.11 12.06
N LEU A 426 28.36 -4.05 11.64
CA LEU A 426 29.73 -4.26 11.19
C LEU A 426 30.47 -4.71 12.43
N THR A 427 30.92 -5.97 12.39
CA THR A 427 31.90 -6.54 13.30
C THR A 427 32.87 -5.47 13.79
N ALA A 428 33.16 -5.47 15.10
CA ALA A 428 34.27 -4.74 15.69
C ALA A 428 35.43 -4.69 14.69
N ALA A 429 35.85 -3.47 14.35
CA ALA A 429 36.99 -3.26 13.47
C ALA A 429 38.17 -4.05 14.06
N GLN A 430 38.43 -5.23 13.48
CA GLN A 430 39.73 -5.84 13.59
C GLN A 430 40.70 -4.77 13.08
N LYS A 431 41.73 -4.43 13.86
CA LYS A 431 42.86 -3.65 13.36
C LYS A 431 43.20 -4.22 11.98
N PRO A 432 43.29 -3.40 10.91
CA PRO A 432 43.43 -3.92 9.56
C PRO A 432 44.67 -4.81 9.54
N VAL A 433 44.46 -6.12 9.48
CA VAL A 433 45.52 -7.04 9.11
C VAL A 433 45.79 -6.67 7.66
N LEU A 434 46.99 -6.19 7.37
CA LEU A 434 47.44 -6.00 5.99
C LEU A 434 47.29 -7.35 5.29
N LEU A 435 46.22 -7.51 4.52
CA LEU A 435 45.97 -8.71 3.73
C LEU A 435 47.08 -8.80 2.68
N SER A 436 47.63 -10.00 2.50
CA SER A 436 48.62 -10.23 1.44
C SER A 436 47.99 -9.99 0.06
N ALA A 437 48.78 -9.53 -0.91
CA ALA A 437 48.32 -9.34 -2.29
C ALA A 437 47.64 -10.61 -2.85
N THR A 438 48.15 -11.80 -2.50
CA THR A 438 47.57 -13.09 -2.89
C THR A 438 46.14 -13.28 -2.35
N SER A 439 45.89 -12.91 -1.09
CA SER A 439 44.57 -13.00 -0.47
C SER A 439 43.58 -12.01 -1.10
N ILE A 440 44.04 -10.80 -1.43
CA ILE A 440 43.24 -9.76 -2.08
C ILE A 440 42.89 -10.17 -3.53
N ILE A 441 43.86 -10.73 -4.27
CA ILE A 441 43.63 -11.28 -5.62
C ILE A 441 42.64 -12.45 -5.57
N ALA A 442 42.73 -13.34 -4.58
CA ALA A 442 41.79 -14.43 -4.41
C ALA A 442 40.35 -13.93 -4.14
N ALA A 443 40.20 -12.87 -3.34
CA ALA A 443 38.90 -12.22 -3.14
C ALA A 443 38.34 -11.66 -4.47
N GLY A 444 39.19 -11.03 -5.28
CA GLY A 444 38.80 -10.52 -6.61
C GLY A 444 38.35 -11.64 -7.55
N LYS A 445 39.09 -12.76 -7.59
CA LYS A 445 38.71 -13.96 -8.36
C LYS A 445 37.37 -14.55 -7.91
N LYS A 446 37.03 -14.49 -6.62
CA LYS A 446 35.72 -14.92 -6.12
C LYS A 446 34.59 -14.04 -6.67
N LEU A 447 34.79 -12.73 -6.76
CA LEU A 447 33.81 -11.82 -7.39
C LEU A 447 33.59 -12.16 -8.87
N LEU A 448 34.60 -12.63 -9.60
CA LEU A 448 34.44 -13.09 -10.99
C LEU A 448 33.57 -14.35 -11.10
N LEU A 449 33.62 -15.24 -10.10
CA LEU A 449 32.70 -16.38 -10.04
C LEU A 449 31.26 -15.93 -9.73
N GLU A 450 31.10 -14.91 -8.88
CA GLU A 450 29.78 -14.29 -8.60
C GLU A 450 29.21 -13.63 -9.86
N ARG A 451 30.02 -12.95 -10.68
CA ARG A 451 29.62 -12.42 -12.00
C ARG A 451 28.94 -13.48 -12.84
N THR A 452 29.56 -14.65 -12.96
CA THR A 452 29.05 -15.73 -13.82
C THR A 452 27.64 -16.18 -13.38
N ARG A 453 27.38 -16.19 -12.05
CA ARG A 453 26.07 -16.54 -11.50
C ARG A 453 25.03 -15.45 -11.79
N PHE A 454 25.37 -14.18 -11.58
CA PHE A 454 24.46 -13.07 -11.87
C PHE A 454 24.14 -12.97 -13.35
N GLU A 455 25.13 -13.12 -14.24
CA GLU A 455 24.88 -13.12 -15.68
C GLU A 455 23.96 -14.27 -16.08
N ALA A 456 24.16 -15.49 -15.57
CA ALA A 456 23.26 -16.62 -15.85
C ALA A 456 21.82 -16.36 -15.39
N MET A 457 21.65 -15.76 -14.20
CA MET A 457 20.34 -15.36 -13.68
C MET A 457 19.71 -14.29 -14.57
N ILE A 458 20.44 -13.22 -14.89
CA ILE A 458 19.96 -12.11 -15.73
C ILE A 458 19.56 -12.62 -17.12
N GLN A 459 20.36 -13.49 -17.74
CA GLN A 459 20.04 -14.07 -19.05
C GLN A 459 18.76 -14.92 -19.01
N ARG A 460 18.55 -15.69 -17.93
CA ARG A 460 17.29 -16.42 -17.70
C ARG A 460 16.11 -15.46 -17.63
N GLU A 461 16.23 -14.35 -16.89
CA GLU A 461 15.16 -13.36 -16.78
C GLU A 461 14.89 -12.61 -18.09
N ILE A 462 15.94 -12.26 -18.84
CA ILE A 462 15.83 -11.66 -20.19
C ILE A 462 15.08 -12.60 -21.13
N GLY A 463 15.33 -13.92 -21.04
CA GLY A 463 14.60 -14.95 -21.79
C GLY A 463 13.10 -14.95 -21.49
N GLN A 464 12.72 -14.71 -20.23
CA GLN A 464 11.33 -14.68 -19.76
C GLN A 464 10.55 -13.43 -20.23
N LEU A 465 11.22 -12.37 -20.70
CA LEU A 465 10.55 -11.18 -21.25
C LEU A 465 9.70 -11.46 -22.50
N LYS A 466 9.94 -12.60 -23.17
CA LYS A 466 9.14 -13.04 -24.32
C LYS A 466 7.69 -13.34 -23.93
N ASP A 467 7.48 -13.83 -22.71
CA ASP A 467 6.15 -14.10 -22.17
C ASP A 467 5.48 -12.80 -21.70
N PRO A 468 4.36 -12.37 -22.30
CA PRO A 468 3.66 -11.15 -21.89
C PRO A 468 3.23 -11.14 -20.41
N SER A 469 2.99 -12.31 -19.80
CA SER A 469 2.58 -12.40 -18.40
C SER A 469 3.72 -12.10 -17.42
N LEU A 470 4.95 -12.49 -17.78
CA LEU A 470 6.14 -12.31 -16.94
C LEU A 470 6.91 -11.03 -17.25
N ARG A 471 6.76 -10.50 -18.46
CA ARG A 471 7.51 -9.36 -18.98
C ARG A 471 7.49 -8.14 -18.07
N GLU A 472 6.31 -7.76 -17.57
CA GLU A 472 6.16 -6.57 -16.72
C GLU A 472 6.59 -6.83 -15.27
N GLU A 473 6.67 -8.10 -14.85
CA GLU A 473 7.16 -8.48 -13.51
C GLU A 473 8.68 -8.32 -13.37
N LYS A 474 9.41 -8.38 -14.49
CA LYS A 474 10.88 -8.29 -14.48
C LYS A 474 11.37 -6.89 -14.11
N ARG A 475 12.54 -6.83 -13.47
CA ARG A 475 13.14 -5.60 -12.96
C ARG A 475 14.51 -5.32 -13.61
N PRO A 476 14.56 -4.79 -14.83
CA PRO A 476 15.83 -4.51 -15.50
C PRO A 476 16.75 -3.54 -14.75
N ALA A 477 16.20 -2.67 -13.90
CA ALA A 477 16.99 -1.81 -13.02
C ALA A 477 17.86 -2.61 -12.05
N GLU A 478 17.31 -3.68 -11.46
CA GLU A 478 18.01 -4.53 -10.49
C GLU A 478 19.17 -5.28 -11.14
N TRP A 479 19.05 -5.66 -12.42
CA TRP A 479 20.16 -6.27 -13.16
C TRP A 479 21.36 -5.33 -13.25
N ASN A 480 21.12 -4.05 -13.53
CA ASN A 480 22.19 -3.05 -13.51
C ASN A 480 22.75 -2.85 -12.11
N THR A 481 21.89 -2.72 -11.09
CA THR A 481 22.31 -2.55 -9.69
C THR A 481 23.22 -3.70 -9.24
N LEU A 482 22.86 -4.95 -9.54
CA LEU A 482 23.66 -6.12 -9.15
C LEU A 482 25.05 -6.11 -9.79
N LEU A 483 25.14 -5.76 -11.08
CA LEU A 483 26.43 -5.72 -11.78
C LEU A 483 27.26 -4.48 -11.40
N GLU A 484 26.62 -3.33 -11.14
CA GLU A 484 27.28 -2.12 -10.63
C GLU A 484 27.89 -2.34 -9.25
N GLN A 485 27.13 -2.94 -8.31
CA GLN A 485 27.64 -3.28 -6.98
C GLN A 485 28.84 -4.23 -7.05
N LEU A 486 28.85 -5.16 -8.00
CA LEU A 486 29.98 -6.05 -8.21
C LEU A 486 31.20 -5.29 -8.75
N ALA A 487 30.99 -4.33 -9.65
CA ALA A 487 32.03 -3.44 -10.16
C ALA A 487 32.62 -2.55 -9.06
N GLU A 488 31.79 -1.96 -8.20
CA GLU A 488 32.21 -1.15 -7.05
C GLU A 488 33.07 -1.96 -6.07
N LYS A 489 32.72 -3.24 -5.84
CA LYS A 489 33.55 -4.13 -5.02
C LYS A 489 34.89 -4.45 -5.68
N LEU A 490 34.92 -4.67 -7.00
CA LEU A 490 36.17 -4.83 -7.73
C LEU A 490 37.03 -3.56 -7.64
N ASP A 491 36.44 -2.37 -7.69
CA ASP A 491 37.16 -1.11 -7.48
C ASP A 491 37.73 -0.99 -6.07
N SER A 492 37.01 -1.46 -5.04
CA SER A 492 37.55 -1.53 -3.67
C SER A 492 38.74 -2.51 -3.57
N ILE A 493 38.67 -3.64 -4.28
CA ILE A 493 39.79 -4.59 -4.37
C ILE A 493 40.98 -3.97 -5.11
N ILE A 494 40.74 -3.25 -6.20
CA ILE A 494 41.77 -2.52 -6.94
C ILE A 494 42.44 -1.48 -6.03
N ALA A 495 41.67 -0.68 -5.30
CA ALA A 495 42.21 0.31 -4.37
C ALA A 495 43.05 -0.34 -3.26
N GLN A 496 42.64 -1.51 -2.74
CA GLN A 496 43.45 -2.27 -1.78
C GLN A 496 44.74 -2.81 -2.40
N LEU A 497 44.71 -3.26 -3.65
CA LEU A 497 45.92 -3.71 -4.36
C LEU A 497 46.86 -2.54 -4.69
N ASP A 498 46.33 -1.37 -5.04
CA ASP A 498 47.12 -0.15 -5.30
C ASP A 498 47.82 0.37 -4.02
N LEU A 499 47.23 0.17 -2.84
CA LEU A 499 47.86 0.50 -1.54
C LEU A 499 48.97 -0.48 -1.13
N VAL A 500 48.94 -1.69 -1.68
CA VAL A 500 49.94 -2.74 -1.44
C VAL A 500 50.94 -2.72 -2.61
N GLU A 501 51.80 -1.70 -2.71
CA GLU A 501 52.69 -1.54 -3.88
C GLU A 501 54.19 -1.69 -3.61
N SER A 502 54.79 -2.79 -4.13
CA SER A 502 55.79 -2.71 -5.22
C SER A 502 56.07 -4.07 -5.88
N ALA A 503 55.82 -4.11 -7.19
CA ALA A 503 56.55 -4.86 -8.21
C ALA A 503 56.57 -6.40 -8.21
N ASN A 504 55.40 -7.06 -8.27
CA ASN A 504 55.33 -8.31 -9.01
C ASN A 504 54.38 -8.16 -10.21
N ARG A 505 54.74 -8.81 -11.32
CA ARG A 505 53.98 -8.77 -12.58
C ARG A 505 52.54 -9.27 -12.41
N GLU A 506 52.31 -10.12 -11.40
CA GLU A 506 51.02 -10.74 -11.11
C GLU A 506 50.00 -9.75 -10.54
N THR A 507 50.39 -8.92 -9.57
CA THR A 507 49.52 -7.88 -8.98
C THR A 507 49.14 -6.83 -10.00
N SER A 508 50.09 -6.32 -10.80
CA SER A 508 49.79 -5.35 -11.87
C SER A 508 48.89 -5.95 -12.95
N ALA A 509 49.08 -7.23 -13.29
CA ALA A 509 48.18 -7.94 -14.21
C ALA A 509 46.77 -8.12 -13.62
N ALA A 510 46.66 -8.45 -12.32
CA ALA A 510 45.39 -8.58 -11.64
C ALA A 510 44.62 -7.25 -11.56
N ILE A 511 45.29 -6.15 -11.20
CA ILE A 511 44.69 -4.81 -11.20
C ILE A 511 44.15 -4.46 -12.59
N LYS A 512 44.94 -4.68 -13.65
CA LYS A 512 44.50 -4.42 -15.03
C LYS A 512 43.30 -5.29 -15.41
N ALA A 513 43.33 -6.58 -15.06
CA ALA A 513 42.24 -7.51 -15.32
C ALA A 513 40.95 -7.10 -14.58
N PHE A 514 41.03 -6.81 -13.28
CA PHE A 514 39.89 -6.37 -12.49
C PHE A 514 39.33 -5.03 -12.94
N ARG A 515 40.18 -4.08 -13.38
CA ARG A 515 39.71 -2.80 -13.93
C ARG A 515 38.94 -3.00 -15.24
N THR A 516 39.45 -3.87 -16.10
CA THR A 516 38.77 -4.26 -17.35
C THR A 516 37.42 -4.91 -17.03
N GLU A 517 37.41 -5.78 -16.03
CA GLU A 517 36.19 -6.48 -15.61
C GLU A 517 35.14 -5.54 -15.00
N ALA A 518 35.55 -4.63 -14.11
CA ALA A 518 34.65 -3.66 -13.51
C ALA A 518 33.99 -2.78 -14.59
N GLN A 519 34.76 -2.36 -15.60
CA GLN A 519 34.21 -1.64 -16.75
C GLN A 519 33.25 -2.52 -17.57
N SER A 520 33.60 -3.80 -17.80
CA SER A 520 32.72 -4.75 -18.50
C SER A 520 31.40 -4.97 -17.75
N LEU A 521 31.42 -5.07 -16.41
CA LEU A 521 30.24 -5.25 -15.57
C LEU A 521 29.28 -4.06 -15.66
N ARG A 522 29.83 -2.84 -15.59
CA ARG A 522 29.04 -1.60 -15.76
C ARG A 522 28.39 -1.53 -17.13
N HIS A 523 29.14 -1.87 -18.17
CA HIS A 523 28.62 -1.89 -19.53
C HIS A 523 27.51 -2.93 -19.69
N ALA A 524 27.75 -4.17 -19.25
CA ALA A 524 26.77 -5.25 -19.30
C ALA A 524 25.50 -4.93 -18.48
N GLY A 525 25.65 -4.32 -17.31
CA GLY A 525 24.52 -3.85 -16.48
C GLY A 525 23.61 -2.87 -17.23
N LEU A 526 24.20 -1.86 -17.86
CA LEU A 526 23.47 -0.88 -18.65
C LEU A 526 22.82 -1.52 -19.88
N GLU A 527 23.54 -2.37 -20.62
CA GLU A 527 23.02 -3.07 -21.79
C GLU A 527 21.83 -3.97 -21.42
N HIS A 528 21.95 -4.78 -20.36
CA HIS A 528 20.88 -5.66 -19.89
C HIS A 528 19.65 -4.86 -19.43
N ARG A 529 19.86 -3.78 -18.67
CA ARG A 529 18.77 -2.88 -18.25
C ARG A 529 18.06 -2.29 -19.46
N ASN A 530 18.81 -1.76 -20.42
CA ASN A 530 18.27 -1.11 -21.62
C ASN A 530 17.49 -2.11 -22.47
N ALA A 531 18.05 -3.29 -22.71
CA ALA A 531 17.38 -4.38 -23.42
C ALA A 531 16.07 -4.80 -22.74
N GLY A 532 16.06 -4.83 -21.40
CA GLY A 532 14.84 -5.09 -20.63
C GLY A 532 13.79 -3.99 -20.78
N TYR A 533 14.19 -2.72 -20.61
CA TYR A 533 13.27 -1.59 -20.71
C TYR A 533 12.61 -1.48 -22.07
N LYS A 534 13.35 -1.67 -23.17
CA LYS A 534 12.81 -1.60 -24.54
C LYS A 534 11.69 -2.62 -24.79
N ARG A 535 11.66 -3.73 -24.05
CA ARG A 535 10.63 -4.78 -24.17
C ARG A 535 9.41 -4.53 -23.30
N GLN A 536 9.51 -3.70 -22.27
CA GLN A 536 8.44 -3.46 -21.31
C GLN A 536 7.51 -2.31 -21.73
N ALA A 537 6.41 -2.17 -21.01
CA ALA A 537 5.56 -1.00 -21.09
C ALA A 537 6.35 0.30 -20.79
N PRO A 538 6.04 1.40 -21.50
CA PRO A 538 6.73 2.66 -21.30
C PRO A 538 6.38 3.26 -19.94
N THR A 539 7.40 3.80 -19.28
CA THR A 539 7.22 4.79 -18.22
C THR A 539 8.09 6.00 -18.53
N ALA A 540 7.72 7.16 -18.00
CA ALA A 540 8.53 8.38 -18.05
C ALA A 540 10.00 8.08 -17.70
N GLU A 541 10.24 7.43 -16.56
CA GLU A 541 11.59 7.05 -16.09
C GLU A 541 12.34 6.15 -17.08
N LYS A 542 11.68 5.15 -17.68
CA LYS A 542 12.33 4.25 -18.65
C LYS A 542 12.71 5.00 -19.92
N VAL A 543 11.84 5.88 -20.41
CA VAL A 543 12.13 6.72 -21.59
C VAL A 543 13.32 7.62 -21.31
N LEU A 544 13.34 8.30 -20.15
CA LEU A 544 14.45 9.16 -19.75
C LEU A 544 15.76 8.36 -19.63
N ALA A 545 15.74 7.21 -18.95
CA ALA A 545 16.93 6.38 -18.76
C ALA A 545 17.51 5.88 -20.10
N LEU A 546 16.65 5.43 -21.02
CA LEU A 546 17.07 5.00 -22.35
C LEU A 546 17.56 6.18 -23.21
N TRP A 547 16.92 7.36 -23.10
CA TRP A 547 17.36 8.56 -23.79
C TRP A 547 18.74 9.04 -23.30
N GLN A 548 18.98 9.03 -21.98
CA GLN A 548 20.27 9.34 -21.35
C GLN A 548 21.36 8.34 -21.77
N SER A 549 21.00 7.07 -22.00
CA SER A 549 21.89 6.07 -22.58
C SER A 549 22.03 6.15 -24.11
N ALA A 550 21.46 7.18 -24.75
CA ALA A 550 21.48 7.37 -26.20
C ALA A 550 20.87 6.21 -27.02
N GLU A 551 19.93 5.46 -26.43
CA GLU A 551 19.27 4.27 -27.02
C GLU A 551 18.03 4.61 -27.84
N LEU A 552 17.51 5.85 -27.72
CA LEU A 552 16.24 6.26 -28.32
C LEU A 552 16.40 7.43 -29.30
N SER A 553 15.52 7.46 -30.28
CA SER A 553 15.18 8.67 -31.05
C SER A 553 13.71 9.02 -30.86
N ILE A 554 13.44 10.31 -30.66
CA ILE A 554 12.09 10.84 -30.44
C ILE A 554 11.76 11.77 -31.61
N GLU A 555 10.68 11.47 -32.33
CA GLU A 555 10.29 12.19 -33.55
C GLU A 555 8.84 12.68 -33.46
N PRO A 556 8.55 13.95 -33.78
CA PRO A 556 7.18 14.44 -33.85
C PRO A 556 6.46 13.79 -35.05
N LEU A 557 5.23 13.32 -34.82
CA LEU A 557 4.37 12.73 -35.85
C LEU A 557 3.14 13.58 -36.15
N LYS A 558 2.53 14.13 -35.11
CA LYS A 558 1.34 14.99 -35.21
C LYS A 558 1.54 16.20 -34.35
N ASN A 559 1.09 17.35 -34.84
CA ASN A 559 1.11 18.58 -34.08
C ASN A 559 -0.30 19.17 -34.02
N ARG A 560 -0.85 19.31 -32.80
CA ARG A 560 -2.15 19.93 -32.52
C ARG A 560 -3.27 19.45 -33.46
N GLN A 561 -3.36 18.15 -33.71
CA GLN A 561 -4.40 17.56 -34.53
C GLN A 561 -5.70 17.44 -33.73
N ALA A 562 -6.80 17.99 -34.23
CA ALA A 562 -8.10 17.85 -33.59
C ALA A 562 -8.51 16.36 -33.49
N THR A 563 -9.06 15.96 -32.34
CA THR A 563 -9.54 14.59 -32.13
C THR A 563 -11.07 14.53 -32.01
N ASN A 564 -11.62 13.32 -32.07
CA ASN A 564 -13.05 13.07 -31.88
C ASN A 564 -13.54 13.42 -30.46
N ALA A 565 -12.64 13.67 -29.51
CA ALA A 565 -12.94 14.13 -28.16
C ALA A 565 -13.02 15.66 -28.05
N ARG A 566 -13.00 16.40 -29.16
CA ARG A 566 -13.02 17.88 -29.21
C ARG A 566 -11.85 18.55 -28.49
N ASP A 567 -10.72 17.86 -28.40
CA ASP A 567 -9.42 18.37 -27.96
C ASP A 567 -8.41 18.33 -29.13
N PHE A 568 -7.18 18.75 -28.86
CA PHE A 568 -6.08 18.73 -29.83
C PHE A 568 -4.93 17.85 -29.34
N LEU A 569 -4.37 17.02 -30.21
CA LEU A 569 -3.32 16.04 -29.90
C LEU A 569 -2.01 16.36 -30.61
N THR A 570 -0.92 16.38 -29.86
CA THR A 570 0.44 16.25 -30.37
C THR A 570 0.96 14.84 -30.07
N GLU A 571 1.51 14.15 -31.07
CA GLU A 571 1.99 12.77 -30.97
C GLU A 571 3.47 12.71 -31.36
N PHE A 572 4.28 12.00 -30.57
CA PHE A 572 5.67 11.66 -30.90
C PHE A 572 5.83 10.14 -31.01
N ALA A 573 6.64 9.68 -31.98
CA ALA A 573 7.15 8.33 -32.01
C ALA A 573 8.44 8.25 -31.19
N ILE A 574 8.54 7.22 -30.34
CA ILE A 574 9.75 6.88 -29.60
C ILE A 574 10.28 5.58 -30.19
N ARG A 575 11.45 5.66 -30.83
CA ARG A 575 12.06 4.55 -31.56
C ARG A 575 13.33 4.08 -30.88
N ASP A 576 13.63 2.80 -31.03
CA ASP A 576 14.97 2.29 -30.79
C ASP A 576 15.91 2.90 -31.84
N LYS A 577 16.98 3.55 -31.38
CA LYS A 577 17.95 4.23 -32.26
C LYS A 577 18.75 3.27 -33.14
N HIS A 578 18.92 2.02 -32.69
CA HIS A 578 19.73 1.01 -33.38
C HIS A 578 18.92 0.23 -34.42
N THR A 579 17.66 -0.10 -34.10
CA THR A 579 16.80 -0.90 -35.01
C THR A 579 15.80 -0.05 -35.79
N ASN A 580 15.60 1.22 -35.40
CA ASN A 580 14.57 2.12 -35.90
C ASN A 580 13.12 1.64 -35.64
N GLU A 581 12.96 0.58 -34.83
CA GLU A 581 11.66 0.05 -34.43
C GLU A 581 10.94 1.04 -33.53
N VAL A 582 9.65 1.29 -33.79
CA VAL A 582 8.84 2.10 -32.88
C VAL A 582 8.52 1.28 -31.63
N LEU A 583 9.08 1.68 -30.50
CA LEU A 583 8.79 1.04 -29.22
C LEU A 583 7.47 1.59 -28.66
N TRP A 584 7.34 2.92 -28.63
CA TRP A 584 6.27 3.61 -27.93
C TRP A 584 5.82 4.89 -28.65
N TYR A 585 4.69 5.44 -28.20
CA TYR A 585 4.19 6.76 -28.61
C TYR A 585 3.95 7.64 -27.39
N ALA A 586 4.29 8.92 -27.48
CA ALA A 586 3.90 9.93 -26.50
C ALA A 586 2.77 10.79 -27.04
N HIS A 587 1.70 10.95 -26.26
CA HIS A 587 0.50 11.71 -26.59
C HIS A 587 0.37 12.89 -25.64
N PHE A 588 0.20 14.09 -26.18
CA PHE A 588 0.00 15.35 -25.44
C PHE A 588 -1.30 15.99 -25.91
N HIS A 589 -2.25 16.19 -24.99
CA HIS A 589 -3.58 16.72 -25.26
C HIS A 589 -3.69 18.19 -24.85
N TYR A 590 -4.42 18.98 -25.61
CA TYR A 590 -4.59 20.42 -25.42
C TYR A 590 -6.05 20.82 -25.58
N THR A 591 -6.44 21.89 -24.90
CA THR A 591 -7.81 22.43 -25.03
C THR A 591 -7.97 23.14 -26.36
N ASN A 592 -6.95 23.92 -26.75
CA ASN A 592 -6.95 24.69 -28.00
C ASN A 592 -5.74 24.32 -28.86
N SER A 593 -5.87 24.49 -30.18
CA SER A 593 -4.76 24.30 -31.12
C SER A 593 -3.59 25.24 -30.90
N THR A 594 -3.82 26.40 -30.25
CA THR A 594 -2.83 27.45 -30.01
C THR A 594 -2.21 27.42 -28.62
N ASP A 595 -2.58 26.44 -27.77
CA ASP A 595 -2.02 26.34 -26.42
C ASP A 595 -0.49 26.11 -26.50
N PRO A 596 0.33 26.75 -25.63
CA PRO A 596 1.77 26.51 -25.56
C PRO A 596 2.12 25.04 -25.32
N ASP A 597 3.30 24.59 -25.75
CA ASP A 597 3.70 23.17 -25.70
C ASP A 597 3.60 22.54 -24.31
N LEU A 598 4.01 23.26 -23.27
CA LEU A 598 3.91 22.78 -21.89
C LEU A 598 2.55 23.03 -21.21
N ALA A 599 1.58 23.62 -21.93
CA ALA A 599 0.22 23.87 -21.45
C ALA A 599 -0.74 22.73 -21.83
N TYR A 600 -0.23 21.51 -22.01
CA TYR A 600 -1.05 20.34 -22.24
C TYR A 600 -1.94 20.04 -21.01
N THR A 601 -3.15 19.58 -21.25
CA THR A 601 -4.10 19.15 -20.21
C THR A 601 -3.86 17.71 -19.76
N ALA A 602 -3.29 16.88 -20.64
CA ALA A 602 -2.90 15.52 -20.32
C ALA A 602 -1.72 15.07 -21.19
N ALA A 603 -0.82 14.26 -20.63
CA ALA A 603 0.26 13.65 -21.38
C ALA A 603 0.49 12.20 -20.93
N HIS A 604 0.56 11.28 -21.89
CA HIS A 604 0.75 9.86 -21.59
C HIS A 604 1.54 9.11 -22.67
N LEU A 605 2.14 7.99 -22.28
CA LEU A 605 2.87 7.08 -23.15
C LEU A 605 2.02 5.85 -23.48
N LYS A 606 2.15 5.29 -24.69
CA LYS A 606 1.51 4.03 -25.10
C LYS A 606 2.50 3.08 -25.74
N ARG A 607 2.27 1.76 -25.59
CA ARG A 607 2.95 0.75 -26.39
C ARG A 607 2.60 0.90 -27.87
N ALA A 608 3.52 0.54 -28.76
CA ALA A 608 3.31 0.67 -30.20
C ALA A 608 2.09 -0.13 -30.71
N ASP A 609 1.86 -1.33 -30.17
CA ASP A 609 0.70 -2.18 -30.45
C ASP A 609 -0.63 -1.61 -29.91
N GLN A 610 -0.58 -0.58 -29.05
CA GLN A 610 -1.74 0.06 -28.41
C GLN A 610 -2.02 1.47 -28.96
N ARG A 611 -1.25 1.95 -29.95
CA ARG A 611 -1.30 3.33 -30.47
C ARG A 611 -2.71 3.84 -30.74
N PHE A 612 -3.52 3.04 -31.45
CA PHE A 612 -4.86 3.43 -31.91
C PHE A 612 -5.99 2.99 -30.98
N ILE A 613 -5.68 2.31 -29.87
CA ILE A 613 -6.72 1.86 -28.94
C ILE A 613 -7.13 3.05 -28.05
N GLY A 614 -8.35 3.52 -28.30
CA GLY A 614 -8.99 4.61 -27.57
C GLY A 614 -9.88 4.14 -26.42
N PHE A 615 -10.20 5.08 -25.52
CA PHE A 615 -11.04 4.93 -24.33
C PHE A 615 -12.35 4.14 -24.55
N LYS A 616 -13.07 4.42 -25.65
CA LYS A 616 -14.36 3.75 -25.95
C LYS A 616 -14.23 2.26 -26.30
N ALA A 617 -13.13 1.84 -26.91
CA ALA A 617 -12.87 0.43 -27.17
C ALA A 617 -12.56 -0.34 -25.87
N GLN A 618 -11.94 0.34 -24.90
CA GLN A 618 -11.65 -0.21 -23.56
C GLN A 618 -12.90 -0.34 -22.72
N LEU A 619 -13.81 0.65 -22.74
CA LEU A 619 -15.07 0.56 -22.02
C LEU A 619 -15.89 -0.65 -22.52
N LYS A 620 -15.88 -0.90 -23.83
CA LYS A 620 -16.54 -2.07 -24.42
C LYS A 620 -15.89 -3.40 -24.01
N GLN A 621 -14.56 -3.49 -23.98
CA GLN A 621 -13.86 -4.70 -23.49
C GLN A 621 -14.05 -4.94 -21.99
N ALA A 622 -14.04 -3.87 -21.18
CA ALA A 622 -14.24 -3.95 -19.73
C ALA A 622 -15.68 -4.28 -19.32
N LEU A 623 -16.67 -3.93 -20.14
CA LEU A 623 -18.07 -4.33 -19.96
C LEU A 623 -18.35 -5.77 -20.42
N GLU A 624 -17.45 -6.38 -21.21
CA GLU A 624 -17.62 -7.71 -21.80
C GLU A 624 -16.86 -8.82 -21.03
N ASP A 625 -16.29 -8.55 -19.85
CA ASP A 625 -15.50 -9.48 -19.00
C ASP A 625 -14.37 -10.24 -19.72
N ARG A 626 -14.00 -9.81 -20.93
CA ARG A 626 -12.82 -10.31 -21.64
C ARG A 626 -11.60 -9.72 -20.96
N GLN A 627 -10.56 -10.54 -20.74
CA GLN A 627 -9.25 -10.10 -20.25
C GLN A 627 -8.94 -8.71 -20.76
N VAL A 628 -9.08 -7.71 -19.87
CA VAL A 628 -8.88 -6.32 -20.23
C VAL A 628 -7.44 -6.25 -20.70
N VAL A 629 -7.24 -5.99 -21.99
CA VAL A 629 -5.89 -5.76 -22.53
C VAL A 629 -5.30 -4.65 -21.68
N ARG A 630 -4.26 -4.96 -20.89
CA ARG A 630 -3.56 -4.00 -20.04
C ARG A 630 -3.08 -2.85 -20.91
N ILE A 631 -3.83 -1.75 -20.96
CA ILE A 631 -3.41 -0.57 -21.71
C ILE A 631 -2.53 0.25 -20.80
N TRP A 632 -1.25 0.14 -21.06
CA TRP A 632 -0.24 0.84 -20.29
C TRP A 632 -0.22 2.30 -20.73
N ARG A 633 -0.64 3.18 -19.82
CA ARG A 633 -0.52 4.63 -19.95
C ARG A 633 0.25 5.15 -18.75
N SER A 634 1.49 5.56 -18.99
CA SER A 634 2.29 6.27 -17.98
C SER A 634 2.24 7.77 -18.25
N LYS A 635 2.05 8.58 -17.20
CA LYS A 635 2.04 10.06 -17.32
C LYS A 635 3.42 10.56 -17.76
N VAL A 636 3.45 11.64 -18.55
CA VAL A 636 4.67 12.40 -18.82
C VAL A 636 4.67 13.68 -17.95
N PRO A 637 5.54 13.80 -16.94
CA PRO A 637 5.68 15.02 -16.13
C PRO A 637 6.16 16.20 -16.97
N THR A 638 5.79 17.43 -16.59
CA THR A 638 6.10 18.66 -17.37
C THR A 638 7.59 18.88 -17.57
N GLU A 639 8.41 18.59 -16.56
CA GLU A 639 9.87 18.68 -16.64
C GLU A 639 10.43 17.77 -17.74
N MET A 640 10.00 16.50 -17.73
CA MET A 640 10.37 15.52 -18.74
C MET A 640 9.80 15.85 -20.12
N ALA A 641 8.59 16.41 -20.17
CA ALA A 641 7.99 16.87 -21.42
C ALA A 641 8.88 17.93 -22.10
N GLY A 642 9.37 18.89 -21.32
CA GLY A 642 10.31 19.91 -21.78
C GLY A 642 11.65 19.33 -22.21
N GLU A 643 12.24 18.43 -21.41
CA GLU A 643 13.56 17.85 -21.68
C GLU A 643 13.56 16.94 -22.93
N LEU A 644 12.56 16.06 -23.05
CA LEU A 644 12.56 14.98 -24.03
C LEU A 644 11.83 15.32 -25.33
N PHE A 645 10.74 16.08 -25.27
CA PHE A 645 9.80 16.22 -26.38
C PHE A 645 9.72 17.64 -26.94
N PHE A 646 9.76 18.65 -26.08
CA PHE A 646 9.49 20.04 -26.44
C PHE A 646 10.68 20.96 -26.27
N LYS A 647 11.91 20.45 -26.41
CA LYS A 647 13.18 21.18 -26.21
C LYS A 647 13.00 22.68 -26.50
N THR A 648 13.05 23.49 -25.46
CA THR A 648 13.17 24.94 -25.61
C THR A 648 14.43 25.20 -26.42
N ALA A 649 14.26 25.82 -27.58
CA ALA A 649 15.35 26.35 -28.38
C ALA A 649 16.21 27.33 -27.57
#